data_AF-A0A821Y4I9-F1
#
_entry.id   AF-A0A821Y4I9-F1
#
_cell.length_a   1.000
_cell.length_b   1.000
_cell.length_c   1.000
_cell.angle_alpha   90.00
_cell.angle_beta   90.00
_cell.angle_gamma   90.00
#
_symmetry.space_group_name_H-M   'P 1'
#
loop_
_entity.id
_entity.type
_entity.pdbx_description
1 polymer ?
#
loop_
_entity_poly.entity_id
_entity_poly.type
_entity_poly.pdbx_seq_one_letter_code
_entity_poly.pdbx_strand_id
1 'polypeptide(L)'
;MHDDSKIGSELSYTHNERKTDFSEEQTDDNQRQRVEVMKDGRVATDQQMSERHHVSGDLIVVENQQISKEMNNNDTDFAPIVAYAQEPLLSLPEACAPLNDILYDLSVYVQLALDETPENPPDGLTIDESAAVRLYTIEWERPHRSLYSMLNYTLKNANREELRPYFNYLKLFLTAIVKIPCVPPLTVWRGVTKNLSAEFPPGTPVTWWSFSSCTTSLTVLENSMYLGNTGARTLFSVEAINGRTIRAHSHFVTEEEILLLPGTHMIVQSQLSPATDLYIIHLKQVIPEQTLLEPPFEGAHIYPEPKRPWYKKKRFFVPLSLLIILSIGAIIIGSVLGSRKQANILMYQCSDPYPSPKTSETGKLPVAIVFGNFKSVNQVDLAVLNYDDRSVDILLGNGKNDYETESHYHTDVAPNSVFNIDLNHDGLMDIIVANGDDDSISVLIDNDDETFHSSIEYLVGNNPMSVTGGDFNNDTLIDILVANADDDTVSLVLGDEEGTFSDIQIAFDVGSKPVYVISGDFNQDEILDWAVINQVDNTINVALGYGNATFDNLQTYSVGATPISMTCHDFNKDAKVDLVVVNYGDNSISVLFGKGDGTFEVQTVYEVGMSPSAAVTADFNNDSKMDLALTLSNESSIGVLYGNGNESFQKPVIYKVGTSPSALRADDFNNDGRVDLVVANSGENTFSILINDGNQTFQNQIKYATGLNPVAITSADYDNDKRIDVLVVNKGDNSVSLLLGNGDGTCRGRMPYRLQKIAGSMAAGDFNNDTKLDLVLTNTIDYSITLLLGSGYGTFQSEIIYKTHSQPNFVVVHDLNNDKMLDLVLVNQHNDSITVLLGNGDETFQNGTRFATAERPSSVVVDDFNNDNKPDLAVTNLGANNIVVLLGYGNGAFQTYKTLKCGTSPNFIISVDLNRDHVMDLVVANLGDHTISILFGLGNATFQIQMKYDVDREPSHVMAGDFNNDNKMDIAVVGRLSHNMQVLFGDGNMTFSSRKRYGTSSSPGPAVAYDFNKDGKTDIAVLNKLSNILYIFLNECS
;
A
#
# COMPACT_ATOMS: atom_id res chain seq x y z
N MET A 1 47.09 51.00 -33.49
CA MET A 1 47.62 50.59 -34.81
C MET A 1 46.45 50.13 -35.66
N HIS A 2 46.63 50.10 -36.98
CA HIS A 2 45.71 49.72 -38.06
C HIS A 2 44.75 48.53 -37.78
N ASP A 3 43.56 48.43 -38.41
CA ASP A 3 42.85 49.41 -39.28
C ASP A 3 41.34 49.10 -39.39
N ASP A 4 40.58 50.06 -39.93
CA ASP A 4 39.20 49.86 -40.40
C ASP A 4 39.11 48.89 -41.59
N SER A 5 38.00 48.14 -41.71
CA SER A 5 36.96 48.36 -42.75
C SER A 5 36.07 47.12 -43.02
N LYS A 6 34.95 47.18 -43.77
CA LYS A 6 33.81 48.12 -43.96
C LYS A 6 32.94 47.55 -45.12
N ILE A 7 31.72 48.05 -45.29
CA ILE A 7 30.82 47.86 -46.44
C ILE A 7 30.02 46.54 -46.45
N GLY A 8 28.70 46.69 -46.58
CA GLY A 8 27.77 45.72 -47.18
C GLY A 8 26.83 46.48 -48.12
N SER A 9 25.78 45.84 -48.64
CA SER A 9 24.71 46.54 -49.38
C SER A 9 23.42 45.72 -49.46
N GLU A 10 22.29 46.42 -49.49
CA GLU A 10 20.96 45.88 -49.76
C GLU A 10 20.85 45.32 -51.19
N LEU A 11 19.81 44.51 -51.45
CA LEU A 11 19.03 44.63 -52.70
C LEU A 11 17.67 43.92 -52.56
N SER A 12 16.59 44.69 -52.67
CA SER A 12 15.22 44.19 -52.80
C SER A 12 14.65 44.60 -54.16
N TYR A 13 14.04 43.67 -54.91
CA TYR A 13 13.18 44.01 -56.05
C TYR A 13 12.10 42.95 -56.28
N THR A 14 10.98 43.38 -56.84
CA THR A 14 9.72 42.62 -56.92
C THR A 14 9.18 42.49 -58.34
N HIS A 15 8.36 41.44 -58.53
CA HIS A 15 7.16 41.39 -59.38
C HIS A 15 7.26 41.03 -60.89
N ASN A 16 6.47 39.98 -61.21
CA ASN A 16 5.53 39.84 -62.33
C ASN A 16 5.93 39.38 -63.76
N GLU A 17 5.42 38.17 -64.08
CA GLU A 17 4.66 37.78 -65.29
C GLU A 17 5.37 37.87 -66.68
N ARG A 18 4.85 37.35 -67.81
CA ARG A 18 3.53 36.80 -68.19
C ARG A 18 3.66 35.88 -69.45
N LYS A 19 2.55 35.24 -69.87
CA LYS A 19 2.25 34.65 -71.22
C LYS A 19 2.75 33.20 -71.46
N THR A 20 2.09 32.30 -72.21
CA THR A 20 0.79 32.24 -72.98
C THR A 20 0.48 30.75 -73.33
N ASP A 21 -0.67 30.29 -73.86
CA ASP A 21 -1.89 30.95 -74.39
C ASP A 21 -3.18 30.06 -74.27
N PHE A 22 -4.27 30.52 -74.87
CA PHE A 22 -5.58 29.85 -75.14
C PHE A 22 -5.51 28.81 -76.32
N SER A 23 -6.52 27.98 -76.69
CA SER A 23 -7.96 27.78 -76.33
C SER A 23 -8.52 26.41 -76.83
N GLU A 24 -9.81 26.15 -76.52
CA GLU A 24 -10.84 25.41 -77.33
C GLU A 24 -11.47 24.08 -76.80
N GLU A 25 -12.73 24.23 -76.36
CA GLU A 25 -13.96 23.46 -76.71
C GLU A 25 -14.39 22.12 -76.04
N GLN A 26 -15.61 22.20 -75.46
CA GLN A 26 -16.80 21.31 -75.59
C GLN A 26 -16.77 19.81 -75.18
N THR A 27 -17.88 19.14 -74.79
CA THR A 27 -18.97 19.34 -73.78
C THR A 27 -19.88 18.08 -73.76
N ASP A 28 -20.74 17.94 -72.74
CA ASP A 28 -21.87 16.98 -72.58
C ASP A 28 -21.60 15.45 -72.50
N ASP A 29 -21.84 14.86 -71.31
CA ASP A 29 -22.97 13.94 -71.01
C ASP A 29 -22.88 13.41 -69.55
N ASN A 30 -23.96 13.13 -68.78
CA ASN A 30 -25.30 13.73 -68.71
C ASN A 30 -26.04 13.33 -67.40
N GLN A 31 -27.07 14.11 -67.02
CA GLN A 31 -28.13 13.84 -66.02
C GLN A 31 -27.73 13.78 -64.52
N ARG A 32 -28.61 14.11 -63.56
CA ARG A 32 -30.07 14.38 -63.62
C ARG A 32 -30.48 15.56 -62.70
N GLN A 33 -31.63 16.20 -62.99
CA GLN A 33 -32.06 17.47 -62.37
C GLN A 33 -32.99 17.35 -61.14
N ARG A 34 -32.95 18.41 -60.31
CA ARG A 34 -34.03 19.23 -59.69
C ARG A 34 -35.51 18.79 -59.94
N VAL A 35 -36.46 19.09 -59.04
CA VAL A 35 -37.06 20.44 -58.83
C VAL A 35 -37.79 20.59 -57.47
N GLU A 36 -37.61 21.78 -56.86
CA GLU A 36 -38.42 22.56 -55.90
C GLU A 36 -39.45 21.91 -54.94
N VAL A 37 -39.46 22.38 -53.68
CA VAL A 37 -40.51 23.30 -53.16
C VAL A 37 -40.02 24.00 -51.87
N MET A 38 -40.54 25.20 -51.58
CA MET A 38 -40.25 25.99 -50.38
C MET A 38 -41.14 25.54 -49.19
N LYS A 39 -40.66 25.69 -47.93
CA LYS A 39 -41.17 26.74 -47.00
C LYS A 39 -40.62 26.70 -45.57
N ASP A 40 -40.44 27.91 -45.04
CA ASP A 40 -40.54 28.37 -43.63
C ASP A 40 -39.59 27.72 -42.57
N GLY A 41 -39.26 28.47 -41.51
CA GLY A 41 -38.22 28.10 -40.51
C GLY A 41 -37.87 29.27 -39.58
N ARG A 42 -36.57 29.65 -39.56
CA ARG A 42 -35.88 30.73 -38.77
C ARG A 42 -35.17 30.31 -37.48
N VAL A 43 -33.83 30.23 -37.59
CA VAL A 43 -32.82 31.02 -36.83
C VAL A 43 -33.04 31.25 -35.33
N ALA A 44 -32.10 30.72 -34.52
CA ALA A 44 -31.45 31.44 -33.43
C ALA A 44 -30.01 30.91 -33.23
N THR A 45 -29.09 31.84 -32.98
CA THR A 45 -27.61 31.81 -32.89
C THR A 45 -26.97 30.91 -31.84
N ASP A 46 -25.71 30.54 -32.07
CA ASP A 46 -24.76 29.98 -31.07
C ASP A 46 -24.45 30.98 -29.94
N GLN A 47 -24.29 30.48 -28.70
CA GLN A 47 -23.08 30.64 -27.85
C GLN A 47 -23.23 30.03 -26.44
N GLN A 48 -22.13 29.41 -25.97
CA GLN A 48 -21.74 29.02 -24.61
C GLN A 48 -21.74 27.53 -24.24
N MET A 49 -20.58 27.13 -23.67
CA MET A 49 -20.23 26.00 -22.78
C MET A 49 -20.53 24.57 -23.29
N SER A 50 -19.63 23.57 -23.21
CA SER A 50 -18.55 23.23 -22.25
C SER A 50 -19.04 22.62 -20.93
N GLU A 51 -19.58 21.40 -21.01
CA GLU A 51 -19.70 20.45 -19.90
C GLU A 51 -19.50 19.04 -20.49
N ARG A 52 -18.47 18.30 -20.04
CA ARG A 52 -18.46 16.83 -20.16
C ARG A 52 -19.49 16.31 -19.14
N HIS A 53 -20.24 15.25 -19.45
CA HIS A 53 -21.09 14.56 -18.48
C HIS A 53 -20.60 13.13 -18.30
N HIS A 54 -20.26 12.74 -17.08
CA HIS A 54 -20.13 11.32 -16.72
C HIS A 54 -21.46 10.61 -16.97
N VAL A 55 -21.41 9.36 -17.42
CA VAL A 55 -22.59 8.49 -17.55
C VAL A 55 -22.36 7.14 -16.85
N SER A 56 -22.05 7.23 -15.55
CA SER A 56 -22.02 6.07 -14.64
C SER A 56 -23.41 5.64 -14.14
N GLY A 57 -24.47 6.42 -14.41
CA GLY A 57 -25.79 6.24 -13.80
C GLY A 57 -26.68 5.13 -14.40
N ASP A 58 -26.67 4.93 -15.73
CA ASP A 58 -27.84 4.36 -16.42
C ASP A 58 -28.08 2.85 -16.24
N LEU A 59 -27.07 2.04 -15.83
CA LEU A 59 -27.34 0.65 -15.40
C LEU A 59 -27.84 0.59 -13.96
N ILE A 60 -27.18 1.32 -13.04
CA ILE A 60 -27.53 1.37 -11.62
C ILE A 60 -28.97 1.89 -11.42
N VAL A 61 -29.39 2.87 -12.23
CA VAL A 61 -30.77 3.41 -12.23
C VAL A 61 -31.82 2.38 -12.67
N VAL A 62 -31.49 1.42 -13.54
CA VAL A 62 -32.43 0.39 -14.00
C VAL A 62 -32.72 -0.65 -12.92
N GLU A 63 -31.72 -1.04 -12.12
CA GLU A 63 -31.94 -1.96 -10.99
C GLU A 63 -32.63 -1.23 -9.81
N ASN A 64 -32.20 0.00 -9.50
CA ASN A 64 -32.78 0.78 -8.40
C ASN A 64 -34.27 1.16 -8.58
N GLN A 65 -34.85 1.03 -9.78
CA GLN A 65 -36.27 1.27 -10.00
C GLN A 65 -37.21 0.10 -9.62
N GLN A 66 -36.73 -1.10 -9.23
CA GLN A 66 -37.62 -2.25 -8.95
C GLN A 66 -37.40 -3.02 -7.63
N ILE A 67 -36.62 -2.51 -6.67
CA ILE A 67 -36.35 -3.25 -5.42
C ILE A 67 -37.64 -3.53 -4.60
N SER A 68 -38.63 -2.63 -4.66
CA SER A 68 -39.98 -2.83 -4.07
C SER A 68 -40.87 -3.88 -4.77
N LYS A 69 -40.33 -4.63 -5.75
CA LYS A 69 -40.95 -5.84 -6.33
C LYS A 69 -40.21 -7.14 -5.99
N GLU A 70 -39.00 -7.10 -5.44
CA GLU A 70 -38.21 -8.31 -5.17
C GLU A 70 -38.71 -9.08 -3.95
N MET A 71 -39.32 -8.34 -3.02
CA MET A 71 -39.77 -8.77 -1.71
C MET A 71 -41.25 -8.40 -1.59
N ASN A 72 -42.15 -9.37 -1.79
CA ASN A 72 -43.58 -9.12 -1.59
C ASN A 72 -43.96 -9.41 -0.13
N ASN A 73 -44.61 -8.42 0.50
CA ASN A 73 -45.12 -8.50 1.88
C ASN A 73 -46.45 -9.27 1.98
N ASN A 74 -47.04 -9.70 0.85
CA ASN A 74 -48.20 -10.59 0.81
C ASN A 74 -47.78 -11.99 0.31
N ASP A 75 -48.08 -13.03 1.11
CA ASP A 75 -47.78 -14.46 0.87
C ASP A 75 -48.43 -15.08 -0.40
N THR A 76 -49.18 -14.32 -1.22
CA THR A 76 -50.22 -14.88 -2.12
C THR A 76 -50.12 -14.60 -3.61
N ASP A 77 -49.30 -13.66 -4.07
CA ASP A 77 -49.41 -13.13 -5.44
C ASP A 77 -48.62 -13.90 -6.51
N PHE A 78 -47.73 -14.81 -6.10
CA PHE A 78 -46.82 -15.54 -7.00
C PHE A 78 -47.04 -17.06 -6.91
N ALA A 79 -47.20 -17.71 -8.07
CA ALA A 79 -47.35 -19.16 -8.13
C ALA A 79 -46.00 -19.90 -7.87
N PRO A 80 -46.03 -21.09 -7.23
CA PRO A 80 -44.85 -21.92 -7.00
C PRO A 80 -44.03 -22.29 -8.25
N ILE A 81 -42.72 -22.40 -8.07
CA ILE A 81 -41.74 -22.80 -9.08
C ILE A 81 -41.56 -24.33 -8.95
N VAL A 82 -42.47 -25.07 -9.61
CA VAL A 82 -42.62 -26.53 -9.41
C VAL A 82 -42.23 -27.34 -10.64
N ALA A 83 -42.77 -27.00 -11.81
CA ALA A 83 -42.70 -27.84 -13.01
C ALA A 83 -41.28 -28.05 -13.58
N TYR A 84 -40.29 -27.22 -13.21
CA TYR A 84 -38.90 -27.39 -13.61
C TYR A 84 -38.27 -28.70 -13.07
N ALA A 85 -38.72 -29.17 -11.89
CA ALA A 85 -38.20 -30.40 -11.27
C ALA A 85 -38.51 -31.66 -12.10
N GLN A 86 -39.51 -31.59 -12.98
CA GLN A 86 -39.95 -32.69 -13.85
C GLN A 86 -39.21 -32.74 -15.20
N GLU A 87 -38.34 -31.77 -15.50
CA GLU A 87 -37.47 -31.82 -16.68
C GLU A 87 -36.34 -32.87 -16.49
N PRO A 88 -35.79 -33.41 -17.60
CA PRO A 88 -34.58 -34.24 -17.53
C PRO A 88 -33.38 -33.44 -17.02
N LEU A 89 -32.47 -34.10 -16.29
CA LEU A 89 -31.13 -33.56 -16.05
C LEU A 89 -30.31 -33.74 -17.35
N LEU A 90 -29.73 -32.65 -17.84
CA LEU A 90 -29.00 -32.57 -19.12
C LEU A 90 -27.58 -32.01 -18.88
N SER A 91 -26.72 -32.11 -19.88
CA SER A 91 -25.43 -31.38 -19.86
C SER A 91 -25.66 -29.86 -19.90
N LEU A 92 -24.68 -29.06 -19.47
CA LEU A 92 -24.82 -27.60 -19.43
C LEU A 92 -25.17 -26.99 -20.80
N PRO A 93 -24.53 -27.38 -21.93
CA PRO A 93 -24.90 -26.86 -23.26
C PRO A 93 -26.32 -27.24 -23.69
N GLU A 94 -26.79 -28.45 -23.36
CA GLU A 94 -28.17 -28.89 -23.64
C GLU A 94 -29.20 -28.21 -22.72
N ALA A 95 -28.82 -27.91 -21.48
CA ALA A 95 -29.65 -27.21 -20.50
C ALA A 95 -29.81 -25.72 -20.85
N CYS A 96 -28.76 -25.09 -21.38
CA CYS A 96 -28.76 -23.71 -21.87
C CYS A 96 -29.31 -23.55 -23.29
N ALA A 97 -29.43 -24.61 -24.10
CA ALA A 97 -29.89 -24.54 -25.48
C ALA A 97 -31.22 -23.75 -25.71
N PRO A 98 -32.26 -23.83 -24.84
CA PRO A 98 -33.48 -23.04 -24.99
C PRO A 98 -33.32 -21.54 -24.68
N LEU A 99 -32.17 -21.11 -24.15
CA LEU A 99 -31.88 -19.74 -23.74
C LEU A 99 -31.04 -18.98 -24.77
N ASN A 100 -30.47 -19.65 -25.78
CA ASN A 100 -29.69 -19.01 -26.85
C ASN A 100 -30.51 -18.00 -27.69
N ASP A 101 -31.83 -18.16 -27.76
CA ASP A 101 -32.75 -17.21 -28.41
C ASP A 101 -33.13 -16.00 -27.50
N ILE A 102 -32.66 -16.00 -26.25
CA ILE A 102 -33.03 -15.03 -25.18
C ILE A 102 -31.79 -14.26 -24.68
N LEU A 103 -30.64 -14.92 -24.62
CA LEU A 103 -29.37 -14.41 -24.12
C LEU A 103 -28.31 -14.45 -25.22
N TYR A 104 -27.77 -13.28 -25.55
CA TYR A 104 -26.71 -13.13 -26.55
C TYR A 104 -25.39 -13.72 -26.03
N ASP A 105 -24.59 -14.31 -26.92
CA ASP A 105 -23.30 -14.97 -26.64
C ASP A 105 -23.28 -16.02 -25.51
N LEU A 106 -24.43 -16.50 -25.03
CA LEU A 106 -24.54 -17.52 -23.98
C LEU A 106 -23.68 -18.77 -24.25
N SER A 107 -23.50 -19.17 -25.51
CA SER A 107 -22.64 -20.30 -25.88
C SER A 107 -21.15 -20.09 -25.60
N VAL A 108 -20.68 -18.83 -25.57
CA VAL A 108 -19.30 -18.47 -25.19
C VAL A 108 -19.14 -18.63 -23.68
N TYR A 109 -20.03 -18.02 -22.91
CA TYR A 109 -20.01 -18.10 -21.44
C TYR A 109 -20.25 -19.52 -20.92
N VAL A 110 -21.09 -20.33 -21.59
CA VAL A 110 -21.26 -21.77 -21.30
C VAL A 110 -19.95 -22.54 -21.48
N GLN A 111 -19.16 -22.23 -22.52
CA GLN A 111 -17.89 -22.88 -22.75
C GLN A 111 -16.85 -22.43 -21.71
N LEU A 112 -16.74 -21.12 -21.45
CA LEU A 112 -15.89 -20.55 -20.40
C LEU A 112 -16.16 -21.18 -19.02
N ALA A 113 -17.43 -21.29 -18.63
CA ALA A 113 -17.82 -21.91 -17.36
C ALA A 113 -17.46 -23.41 -17.25
N LEU A 114 -17.38 -24.13 -18.38
CA LEU A 114 -16.92 -25.51 -18.44
C LEU A 114 -15.40 -25.60 -18.38
N ASP A 115 -14.68 -24.76 -19.14
CA ASP A 115 -13.22 -24.76 -19.23
C ASP A 115 -12.56 -24.29 -17.92
N GLU A 116 -13.19 -23.37 -17.19
CA GLU A 116 -12.80 -22.95 -15.84
C GLU A 116 -13.19 -23.94 -14.73
N THR A 117 -14.05 -24.93 -14.99
CA THR A 117 -14.49 -25.88 -13.96
C THR A 117 -13.48 -27.02 -13.81
N PRO A 118 -12.94 -27.28 -12.60
CA PRO A 118 -11.98 -28.38 -12.38
C PRO A 118 -12.54 -29.74 -12.79
N GLU A 119 -11.69 -30.62 -13.33
CA GLU A 119 -12.08 -31.99 -13.75
C GLU A 119 -12.79 -32.81 -12.66
N ASN A 120 -12.49 -32.51 -11.39
CA ASN A 120 -13.08 -33.14 -10.22
C ASN A 120 -13.55 -32.04 -9.25
N PRO A 121 -14.73 -31.44 -9.46
CA PRO A 121 -15.21 -30.35 -8.62
C PRO A 121 -15.61 -30.87 -7.21
N PRO A 122 -15.59 -30.01 -6.18
CA PRO A 122 -15.91 -30.41 -4.81
C PRO A 122 -17.41 -30.74 -4.60
N ASP A 123 -17.76 -31.08 -3.35
CA ASP A 123 -19.12 -31.40 -2.88
C ASP A 123 -19.88 -32.52 -3.63
N GLY A 124 -19.20 -33.28 -4.47
CA GLY A 124 -19.80 -34.38 -5.24
C GLY A 124 -20.65 -33.91 -6.42
N LEU A 125 -20.37 -32.71 -6.93
CA LEU A 125 -20.93 -32.23 -8.18
C LEU A 125 -20.30 -32.96 -9.39
N THR A 126 -21.00 -32.95 -10.52
CA THR A 126 -20.39 -33.16 -11.85
C THR A 126 -19.80 -31.85 -12.38
N ILE A 127 -19.00 -31.94 -13.46
CA ILE A 127 -18.50 -30.76 -14.18
C ILE A 127 -19.67 -29.89 -14.64
N ASP A 128 -20.70 -30.44 -15.29
CA ASP A 128 -21.91 -29.68 -15.70
C ASP A 128 -22.63 -28.99 -14.53
N GLU A 129 -22.71 -29.63 -13.36
CA GLU A 129 -23.38 -29.08 -12.18
C GLU A 129 -22.56 -27.93 -11.56
N SER A 130 -21.23 -28.07 -11.47
CA SER A 130 -20.33 -27.02 -10.99
C SER A 130 -20.25 -25.86 -11.98
N ALA A 131 -20.15 -26.15 -13.28
CA ALA A 131 -20.15 -25.16 -14.35
C ALA A 131 -21.49 -24.40 -14.44
N ALA A 132 -22.61 -25.02 -14.09
CA ALA A 132 -23.89 -24.30 -13.95
C ALA A 132 -23.84 -23.27 -12.81
N VAL A 133 -23.18 -23.57 -11.69
CA VAL A 133 -22.99 -22.58 -10.62
C VAL A 133 -22.06 -21.45 -11.08
N ARG A 134 -20.94 -21.79 -11.73
CA ARG A 134 -20.00 -20.82 -12.28
C ARG A 134 -20.64 -19.89 -13.32
N LEU A 135 -21.42 -20.42 -14.26
CA LEU A 135 -22.14 -19.66 -15.28
C LEU A 135 -23.18 -18.67 -14.71
N TYR A 136 -23.71 -18.94 -13.52
CA TYR A 136 -24.58 -18.01 -12.81
C TYR A 136 -23.82 -16.80 -12.23
N THR A 137 -22.52 -16.97 -11.95
CA THR A 137 -21.67 -15.97 -11.29
C THR A 137 -20.70 -15.22 -12.21
N ILE A 138 -20.47 -15.68 -13.44
CA ILE A 138 -19.63 -14.98 -14.43
C ILE A 138 -20.28 -13.65 -14.84
N GLU A 139 -19.51 -12.57 -14.82
CA GLU A 139 -19.89 -11.28 -15.42
C GLU A 139 -19.80 -11.30 -16.95
N TRP A 140 -20.67 -10.55 -17.62
CA TRP A 140 -20.78 -10.56 -19.09
C TRP A 140 -20.42 -9.18 -19.64
N GLU A 141 -19.58 -9.15 -20.67
CA GLU A 141 -19.15 -7.93 -21.33
C GLU A 141 -20.35 -7.12 -21.88
N ARG A 142 -20.27 -5.79 -21.72
CA ARG A 142 -21.33 -4.87 -22.18
C ARG A 142 -21.38 -4.86 -23.72
N PRO A 143 -22.57 -4.79 -24.35
CA PRO A 143 -23.81 -4.22 -23.81
C PRO A 143 -24.90 -5.23 -23.39
N HIS A 144 -24.58 -6.52 -23.23
CA HIS A 144 -25.60 -7.56 -23.05
C HIS A 144 -25.97 -7.80 -21.57
N ARG A 145 -27.12 -8.44 -21.32
CA ARG A 145 -27.59 -8.79 -19.98
C ARG A 145 -27.18 -10.22 -19.62
N SER A 146 -26.51 -10.39 -18.48
CA SER A 146 -26.08 -11.69 -17.98
C SER A 146 -27.24 -12.64 -17.63
N LEU A 147 -26.92 -13.94 -17.59
CA LEU A 147 -27.84 -14.97 -17.12
C LEU A 147 -28.34 -14.68 -15.69
N TYR A 148 -27.47 -14.21 -14.79
CA TYR A 148 -27.84 -13.72 -13.45
C TYR A 148 -28.97 -12.69 -13.52
N SER A 149 -28.78 -11.61 -14.27
CA SER A 149 -29.70 -10.48 -14.33
C SER A 149 -31.05 -10.89 -14.93
N MET A 150 -31.02 -11.62 -16.06
CA MET A 150 -32.25 -12.02 -16.75
C MET A 150 -33.02 -13.10 -15.98
N LEU A 151 -32.36 -14.12 -15.44
CA LEU A 151 -33.02 -15.17 -14.64
C LEU A 151 -33.68 -14.56 -13.39
N ASN A 152 -32.96 -13.70 -12.66
CA ASN A 152 -33.53 -13.03 -11.49
C ASN A 152 -34.68 -12.08 -11.87
N TYR A 153 -34.60 -11.37 -12.99
CA TYR A 153 -35.72 -10.57 -13.51
C TYR A 153 -36.96 -11.45 -13.78
N THR A 154 -36.80 -12.59 -14.45
CA THR A 154 -37.91 -13.49 -14.76
C THR A 154 -38.48 -14.21 -13.52
N LEU A 155 -37.64 -14.57 -12.54
CA LEU A 155 -38.07 -15.13 -11.25
C LEU A 155 -38.94 -14.14 -10.44
N LYS A 156 -38.73 -12.84 -10.63
CA LYS A 156 -39.53 -11.75 -10.05
C LYS A 156 -40.82 -11.43 -10.85
N ASN A 157 -41.09 -12.10 -11.98
CA ASN A 157 -42.32 -11.90 -12.75
C ASN A 157 -43.43 -12.89 -12.32
N ALA A 158 -44.65 -12.37 -12.16
CA ALA A 158 -45.84 -13.14 -11.80
C ALA A 158 -46.28 -14.09 -12.93
N ASN A 159 -45.96 -13.78 -14.19
CA ASN A 159 -46.21 -14.63 -15.33
C ASN A 159 -45.21 -15.81 -15.39
N ARG A 160 -45.51 -16.90 -14.66
CA ARG A 160 -44.61 -18.07 -14.56
C ARG A 160 -44.33 -18.80 -15.88
N GLU A 161 -45.12 -18.57 -16.94
CA GLU A 161 -44.82 -19.08 -18.28
C GLU A 161 -43.50 -18.53 -18.84
N GLU A 162 -43.07 -17.33 -18.44
CA GLU A 162 -41.79 -16.74 -18.88
C GLU A 162 -40.57 -17.47 -18.29
N LEU A 163 -40.72 -18.21 -17.19
CA LEU A 163 -39.65 -19.07 -16.66
C LEU A 163 -39.48 -20.37 -17.47
N ARG A 164 -40.45 -20.75 -18.33
CA ARG A 164 -40.44 -22.04 -19.03
C ARG A 164 -39.16 -22.34 -19.83
N PRO A 165 -38.51 -21.39 -20.52
CA PRO A 165 -37.22 -21.63 -21.20
C PRO A 165 -36.08 -21.97 -20.23
N TYR A 166 -36.10 -21.41 -19.01
CA TYR A 166 -35.06 -21.60 -18.00
C TYR A 166 -35.18 -22.93 -17.24
N PHE A 167 -36.24 -23.72 -17.43
CA PHE A 167 -36.48 -24.91 -16.60
C PHE A 167 -35.37 -25.96 -16.69
N ASN A 168 -34.79 -26.20 -17.88
CA ASN A 168 -33.68 -27.14 -18.03
C ASN A 168 -32.42 -26.65 -17.29
N TYR A 169 -32.12 -25.36 -17.38
CA TYR A 169 -31.01 -24.73 -16.64
C TYR A 169 -31.26 -24.77 -15.13
N LEU A 170 -32.45 -24.36 -14.66
CA LEU A 170 -32.85 -24.41 -13.26
C LEU A 170 -32.80 -25.84 -12.71
N LYS A 171 -33.12 -26.85 -13.51
CA LYS A 171 -33.03 -28.26 -13.15
C LYS A 171 -31.59 -28.68 -12.85
N LEU A 172 -30.63 -28.26 -13.67
CA LEU A 172 -29.20 -28.50 -13.47
C LEU A 172 -28.66 -27.69 -12.29
N PHE A 173 -28.86 -26.37 -12.30
CA PHE A 173 -28.40 -25.43 -11.27
C PHE A 173 -28.91 -25.78 -9.86
N LEU A 174 -30.21 -26.03 -9.68
CA LEU A 174 -30.73 -26.41 -8.37
C LEU A 174 -30.33 -27.83 -7.96
N THR A 175 -30.05 -28.75 -8.89
CA THR A 175 -29.44 -30.04 -8.56
C THR A 175 -28.06 -29.85 -7.93
N ALA A 176 -27.24 -28.92 -8.46
CA ALA A 176 -25.97 -28.53 -7.87
C ALA A 176 -26.14 -27.89 -6.48
N ILE A 177 -26.92 -26.81 -6.36
CA ILE A 177 -27.09 -26.07 -5.10
C ILE A 177 -27.67 -26.94 -3.96
N VAL A 178 -28.51 -27.95 -4.27
CA VAL A 178 -29.06 -28.84 -3.23
C VAL A 178 -28.09 -29.97 -2.84
N LYS A 179 -27.08 -30.31 -3.67
CA LYS A 179 -25.99 -31.23 -3.30
C LYS A 179 -24.96 -30.59 -2.37
N ILE A 180 -24.63 -29.31 -2.58
CA ILE A 180 -23.70 -28.54 -1.71
C ILE A 180 -24.17 -28.65 -0.24
N PRO A 181 -23.27 -28.80 0.75
CA PRO A 181 -23.63 -28.88 2.17
C PRO A 181 -24.32 -27.62 2.70
N CYS A 182 -25.27 -27.80 3.63
CA CYS A 182 -25.79 -26.67 4.42
C CYS A 182 -24.69 -26.12 5.35
N VAL A 183 -24.44 -24.82 5.30
CA VAL A 183 -23.74 -24.13 6.40
C VAL A 183 -24.60 -24.17 7.68
N PRO A 184 -24.00 -24.09 8.89
CA PRO A 184 -24.75 -23.88 10.12
C PRO A 184 -25.61 -22.60 10.05
N PRO A 185 -26.71 -22.48 10.82
CA PRO A 185 -27.48 -21.24 10.85
C PRO A 185 -26.62 -20.05 11.29
N LEU A 186 -26.53 -19.04 10.43
CA LEU A 186 -25.63 -17.88 10.56
C LEU A 186 -26.31 -16.62 9.99
N THR A 187 -25.76 -15.46 10.31
CA THR A 187 -26.21 -14.18 9.77
C THR A 187 -25.46 -13.86 8.48
N VAL A 188 -26.19 -13.70 7.37
CA VAL A 188 -25.64 -13.15 6.12
C VAL A 188 -26.11 -11.72 5.91
N TRP A 189 -25.37 -10.97 5.10
CA TRP A 189 -25.58 -9.55 4.87
C TRP A 189 -25.79 -9.24 3.38
N ARG A 190 -26.62 -8.24 3.07
CA ARG A 190 -26.83 -7.73 1.72
C ARG A 190 -27.15 -6.23 1.74
N GLY A 191 -26.36 -5.44 1.01
CA GLY A 191 -26.58 -4.00 0.85
C GLY A 191 -27.61 -3.66 -0.24
N VAL A 192 -28.17 -2.46 -0.15
CA VAL A 192 -29.05 -1.82 -1.14
C VAL A 192 -28.89 -0.30 -1.09
N THR A 193 -28.65 0.34 -2.23
CA THR A 193 -28.45 1.79 -2.40
C THR A 193 -29.74 2.63 -2.35
N LYS A 194 -30.69 2.25 -1.47
CA LYS A 194 -31.98 2.92 -1.25
C LYS A 194 -32.49 2.68 0.18
N ASN A 195 -33.11 3.68 0.82
CA ASN A 195 -33.87 3.50 2.06
C ASN A 195 -35.18 2.72 1.81
N LEU A 196 -35.31 1.55 2.44
CA LEU A 196 -36.49 0.67 2.37
C LEU A 196 -37.18 0.50 3.74
N SER A 197 -36.74 1.19 4.79
CA SER A 197 -37.24 0.99 6.16
C SER A 197 -38.76 1.12 6.30
N ALA A 198 -39.39 2.04 5.56
CA ALA A 198 -40.84 2.21 5.55
C ALA A 198 -41.61 1.01 4.95
N GLU A 199 -40.95 0.17 4.15
CA GLU A 199 -41.54 -0.99 3.47
C GLU A 199 -41.50 -2.28 4.33
N PHE A 200 -40.74 -2.31 5.44
CA PHE A 200 -40.48 -3.53 6.24
C PHE A 200 -40.66 -3.35 7.77
N PRO A 201 -41.85 -2.97 8.28
CA PRO A 201 -42.04 -2.82 9.72
C PRO A 201 -41.89 -4.16 10.48
N PRO A 202 -41.38 -4.16 11.73
CA PRO A 202 -41.19 -5.39 12.52
C PRO A 202 -42.46 -6.25 12.65
N GLY A 203 -42.29 -7.56 12.46
CA GLY A 203 -43.38 -8.55 12.40
C GLY A 203 -43.95 -8.81 11.00
N THR A 204 -43.52 -8.08 9.97
CA THR A 204 -43.95 -8.30 8.57
C THR A 204 -43.38 -9.62 8.02
N PRO A 205 -44.22 -10.49 7.41
CA PRO A 205 -43.75 -11.63 6.63
C PRO A 205 -43.26 -11.16 5.26
N VAL A 206 -42.17 -11.76 4.77
CA VAL A 206 -41.54 -11.41 3.49
C VAL A 206 -41.26 -12.70 2.72
N THR A 207 -41.71 -12.78 1.46
CA THR A 207 -41.25 -13.84 0.54
C THR A 207 -40.26 -13.25 -0.46
N TRP A 208 -39.05 -13.79 -0.47
CA TRP A 208 -37.96 -13.42 -1.36
C TRP A 208 -37.97 -14.30 -2.61
N TRP A 209 -38.03 -13.70 -3.81
CA TRP A 209 -38.28 -14.43 -5.06
C TRP A 209 -37.11 -14.49 -6.07
N SER A 210 -36.00 -13.77 -5.85
CA SER A 210 -34.76 -13.97 -6.61
C SER A 210 -33.83 -15.00 -5.94
N PHE A 211 -32.81 -15.45 -6.66
CA PHE A 211 -31.60 -15.99 -6.04
C PHE A 211 -30.79 -14.82 -5.49
N SER A 212 -30.48 -14.84 -4.19
CA SER A 212 -29.83 -13.71 -3.51
C SER A 212 -28.41 -14.04 -3.11
N SER A 213 -27.44 -13.43 -3.78
CA SER A 213 -26.07 -13.35 -3.29
C SER A 213 -26.02 -12.55 -1.99
N CYS A 214 -25.42 -13.11 -0.94
CA CYS A 214 -25.26 -12.49 0.37
C CYS A 214 -23.88 -12.88 0.93
N THR A 215 -23.19 -11.96 1.61
CA THR A 215 -21.85 -12.20 2.19
C THR A 215 -21.93 -12.52 3.68
N THR A 216 -20.95 -13.24 4.20
CA THR A 216 -20.73 -13.43 5.65
C THR A 216 -19.95 -12.28 6.29
N SER A 217 -19.18 -11.52 5.49
CA SER A 217 -18.36 -10.40 5.95
C SER A 217 -19.07 -9.05 5.79
N LEU A 218 -18.93 -8.17 6.79
CA LEU A 218 -19.42 -6.79 6.72
C LEU A 218 -18.51 -5.91 5.84
N THR A 219 -17.20 -6.14 5.86
CA THR A 219 -16.20 -5.37 5.11
C THR A 219 -16.40 -5.46 3.59
N VAL A 220 -16.89 -6.59 3.10
CA VAL A 220 -17.28 -6.77 1.68
C VAL A 220 -18.44 -5.83 1.28
N LEU A 221 -19.24 -5.33 2.24
CA LEU A 221 -20.30 -4.33 2.01
C LEU A 221 -19.86 -2.90 2.34
N GLU A 222 -18.72 -2.70 2.99
CA GLU A 222 -18.13 -1.38 3.24
C GLU A 222 -17.40 -0.88 1.97
N ASN A 223 -16.92 -1.81 1.14
CA ASN A 223 -16.57 -1.54 -0.25
C ASN A 223 -17.80 -1.01 -1.02
N SER A 224 -17.60 0.12 -1.70
CA SER A 224 -18.67 1.01 -2.19
C SER A 224 -19.68 0.37 -3.17
N MET A 225 -19.31 -0.74 -3.80
CA MET A 225 -20.07 -1.41 -4.87
C MET A 225 -21.40 -2.03 -4.42
N TYR A 226 -21.50 -2.52 -3.17
CA TYR A 226 -22.66 -3.31 -2.72
C TYR A 226 -23.65 -2.58 -1.79
N LEU A 227 -23.17 -1.66 -0.95
CA LEU A 227 -24.03 -0.87 -0.06
C LEU A 227 -24.19 0.59 -0.52
N GLY A 228 -23.24 1.10 -1.32
CA GLY A 228 -23.14 2.48 -1.78
C GLY A 228 -22.64 3.44 -0.70
N ASN A 229 -21.82 4.40 -1.12
CA ASN A 229 -21.25 5.43 -0.22
C ASN A 229 -22.01 6.77 -0.28
N THR A 230 -23.00 6.91 -1.17
CA THR A 230 -23.79 8.14 -1.33
C THR A 230 -25.30 7.87 -1.27
N GLY A 231 -26.03 8.77 -0.59
CA GLY A 231 -27.48 8.67 -0.43
C GLY A 231 -27.94 7.71 0.66
N ALA A 232 -29.27 7.62 0.85
CA ALA A 232 -29.85 6.80 1.92
C ALA A 232 -29.94 5.33 1.50
N ARG A 233 -29.39 4.43 2.32
CA ARG A 233 -29.03 3.04 2.00
C ARG A 233 -29.57 2.05 3.05
N THR A 234 -29.86 0.82 2.62
CA THR A 234 -30.42 -0.24 3.47
C THR A 234 -29.47 -1.43 3.55
N LEU A 235 -29.18 -1.88 4.77
CA LEU A 235 -28.44 -3.11 5.05
C LEU A 235 -29.40 -4.18 5.55
N PHE A 236 -29.59 -5.25 4.80
CA PHE A 236 -30.31 -6.43 5.27
C PHE A 236 -29.37 -7.34 6.05
N SER A 237 -29.79 -7.69 7.27
CA SER A 237 -29.15 -8.68 8.14
C SER A 237 -30.08 -9.88 8.22
N VAL A 238 -29.65 -11.06 7.75
CA VAL A 238 -30.53 -12.22 7.56
C VAL A 238 -30.02 -13.42 8.37
N GLU A 239 -30.74 -13.82 9.42
CA GLU A 239 -30.54 -15.13 10.05
C GLU A 239 -31.00 -16.24 9.08
N ALA A 240 -30.06 -16.79 8.31
CA ALA A 240 -30.30 -17.88 7.36
C ALA A 240 -30.24 -19.25 8.06
N ILE A 241 -31.11 -20.17 7.64
CA ILE A 241 -31.21 -21.54 8.17
C ILE A 241 -30.91 -22.63 7.13
N ASN A 242 -30.79 -22.28 5.85
CA ASN A 242 -30.47 -23.22 4.76
C ASN A 242 -29.50 -22.65 3.71
N GLY A 243 -28.66 -21.68 4.06
CA GLY A 243 -27.66 -21.12 3.14
C GLY A 243 -26.73 -22.18 2.54
N ARG A 244 -26.14 -21.84 1.40
CA ARG A 244 -25.08 -22.60 0.72
C ARG A 244 -23.96 -21.66 0.36
N THR A 245 -22.74 -21.95 0.81
CA THR A 245 -21.55 -21.30 0.25
C THR A 245 -21.33 -21.82 -1.16
N ILE A 246 -21.24 -20.93 -2.14
CA ILE A 246 -20.95 -21.30 -3.53
C ILE A 246 -19.53 -20.95 -3.94
N ARG A 247 -18.70 -20.42 -3.02
CA ARG A 247 -17.28 -20.04 -3.22
C ARG A 247 -16.47 -21.05 -4.05
N ALA A 248 -16.59 -22.35 -3.74
CA ALA A 248 -15.82 -23.41 -4.41
C ALA A 248 -16.31 -23.74 -5.85
N HIS A 249 -17.40 -23.12 -6.29
CA HIS A 249 -18.06 -23.34 -7.59
C HIS A 249 -18.40 -22.02 -8.33
N SER A 250 -18.32 -20.87 -7.65
CA SER A 250 -18.42 -19.52 -8.23
C SER A 250 -17.20 -19.22 -9.11
N HIS A 251 -17.32 -18.24 -10.00
CA HIS A 251 -16.19 -17.62 -10.69
C HIS A 251 -15.28 -16.91 -9.66
N PHE A 252 -15.88 -16.21 -8.68
CA PHE A 252 -15.21 -15.51 -7.60
C PHE A 252 -14.84 -16.45 -6.44
N VAL A 253 -13.77 -17.22 -6.62
CA VAL A 253 -13.31 -18.24 -5.65
C VAL A 253 -12.68 -17.68 -4.35
N THR A 254 -12.45 -16.37 -4.31
CA THR A 254 -11.93 -15.63 -3.14
C THR A 254 -13.02 -15.30 -2.11
N GLU A 255 -14.25 -15.03 -2.55
CA GLU A 255 -15.33 -14.50 -1.70
C GLU A 255 -16.21 -15.60 -1.06
N GLU A 256 -16.66 -15.41 0.19
CA GLU A 256 -17.66 -16.31 0.79
C GLU A 256 -19.10 -15.91 0.41
N GLU A 257 -19.45 -16.20 -0.83
CA GLU A 257 -20.80 -15.99 -1.35
C GLU A 257 -21.78 -17.05 -0.83
N ILE A 258 -22.81 -16.62 -0.08
CA ILE A 258 -23.91 -17.45 0.40
C ILE A 258 -25.18 -17.17 -0.42
N LEU A 259 -25.68 -18.18 -1.14
CA LEU A 259 -26.87 -18.03 -1.98
C LEU A 259 -28.17 -18.34 -1.20
N LEU A 260 -29.11 -17.38 -1.18
CA LEU A 260 -30.50 -17.61 -0.77
C LEU A 260 -31.36 -18.03 -1.97
N LEU A 261 -32.31 -18.94 -1.74
CA LEU A 261 -33.14 -19.54 -2.79
C LEU A 261 -34.46 -18.79 -3.01
N PRO A 262 -35.02 -18.76 -4.25
CA PRO A 262 -36.32 -18.16 -4.53
C PRO A 262 -37.45 -18.92 -3.82
N GLY A 263 -38.43 -18.18 -3.30
CA GLY A 263 -39.46 -18.71 -2.39
C GLY A 263 -38.99 -18.80 -0.94
N THR A 264 -37.93 -18.06 -0.55
CA THR A 264 -37.47 -17.99 0.84
C THR A 264 -38.39 -17.10 1.67
N HIS A 265 -38.99 -17.66 2.74
CA HIS A 265 -39.78 -16.89 3.69
C HIS A 265 -38.93 -16.35 4.84
N MET A 266 -39.18 -15.10 5.21
CA MET A 266 -38.56 -14.41 6.33
C MET A 266 -39.60 -13.62 7.13
N ILE A 267 -39.26 -13.27 8.38
CA ILE A 267 -40.03 -12.35 9.22
C ILE A 267 -39.09 -11.24 9.70
N VAL A 268 -39.48 -9.97 9.53
CA VAL A 268 -38.72 -8.84 10.09
C VAL A 268 -38.74 -8.92 11.62
N GLN A 269 -37.56 -9.00 12.25
CA GLN A 269 -37.41 -9.02 13.70
C GLN A 269 -37.32 -7.61 14.28
N SER A 270 -36.51 -6.75 13.66
CA SER A 270 -36.17 -5.41 14.16
C SER A 270 -35.64 -4.51 13.05
N GLN A 271 -35.68 -3.21 13.29
CA GLN A 271 -35.05 -2.18 12.46
C GLN A 271 -34.16 -1.30 13.33
N LEU A 272 -33.09 -0.76 12.75
CA LEU A 272 -32.18 0.19 13.39
C LEU A 272 -31.75 1.24 12.35
N SER A 273 -31.57 2.49 12.78
CA SER A 273 -30.91 3.53 11.98
C SER A 273 -29.71 4.04 12.78
N PRO A 274 -28.51 3.45 12.62
CA PRO A 274 -27.31 3.89 13.32
C PRO A 274 -26.84 5.27 12.83
N ALA A 275 -27.12 5.62 11.57
CA ALA A 275 -26.83 6.91 10.96
C ALA A 275 -28.09 7.49 10.27
N THR A 276 -27.97 8.67 9.67
CA THR A 276 -29.09 9.39 9.01
C THR A 276 -29.42 8.81 7.63
N ASP A 277 -28.41 8.25 6.97
CA ASP A 277 -28.39 7.61 5.67
C ASP A 277 -28.60 6.08 5.74
N LEU A 278 -28.05 5.41 6.76
CA LEU A 278 -28.04 3.94 6.88
C LEU A 278 -29.22 3.38 7.69
N TYR A 279 -29.92 2.40 7.11
CA TYR A 279 -31.07 1.72 7.70
C TYR A 279 -30.83 0.20 7.73
N ILE A 280 -30.66 -0.39 8.91
CA ILE A 280 -30.47 -1.83 9.09
C ILE A 280 -31.82 -2.52 9.31
N ILE A 281 -32.12 -3.55 8.52
CA ILE A 281 -33.34 -4.36 8.61
C ILE A 281 -32.95 -5.80 8.95
N HIS A 282 -33.32 -6.26 10.13
CA HIS A 282 -33.01 -7.61 10.60
C HIS A 282 -34.16 -8.57 10.28
N LEU A 283 -33.87 -9.58 9.46
CA LEU A 283 -34.76 -10.61 8.95
C LEU A 283 -34.39 -11.97 9.55
N LYS A 284 -35.38 -12.79 9.85
CA LYS A 284 -35.18 -14.18 10.29
C LYS A 284 -35.86 -15.15 9.34
N GLN A 285 -35.10 -16.09 8.77
CA GLN A 285 -35.64 -17.08 7.86
C GLN A 285 -36.54 -18.09 8.58
N VAL A 286 -37.65 -18.45 7.94
CA VAL A 286 -38.61 -19.44 8.43
C VAL A 286 -38.89 -20.49 7.35
N ILE A 287 -39.22 -21.72 7.76
CA ILE A 287 -39.61 -22.78 6.83
C ILE A 287 -41.07 -22.52 6.41
N PRO A 288 -41.39 -22.41 5.11
CA PRO A 288 -42.76 -22.15 4.65
C PRO A 288 -43.69 -23.35 4.89
N GLU A 289 -44.99 -23.09 5.07
CA GLU A 289 -46.00 -24.14 5.19
C GLU A 289 -46.38 -24.77 3.83
N GLN A 290 -45.97 -24.16 2.71
CA GLN A 290 -46.23 -24.63 1.35
C GLN A 290 -44.92 -24.71 0.55
N THR A 291 -44.82 -25.69 -0.36
CA THR A 291 -43.67 -25.85 -1.26
C THR A 291 -43.73 -24.81 -2.37
N LEU A 292 -42.99 -23.71 -2.22
CA LEU A 292 -42.88 -22.65 -3.24
C LEU A 292 -41.81 -22.90 -4.31
N LEU A 293 -40.85 -23.79 -4.01
CA LEU A 293 -39.84 -24.31 -4.94
C LEU A 293 -39.83 -25.83 -4.77
N GLU A 294 -40.10 -26.59 -5.83
CA GLU A 294 -40.06 -28.07 -5.78
C GLU A 294 -38.61 -28.56 -5.70
N PRO A 295 -38.27 -29.60 -4.92
CA PRO A 295 -36.93 -30.18 -4.94
C PRO A 295 -36.58 -30.77 -6.32
N PRO A 296 -35.34 -30.60 -6.82
CA PRO A 296 -35.00 -30.94 -8.21
C PRO A 296 -34.96 -32.45 -8.50
N PHE A 297 -34.93 -33.32 -7.47
CA PHE A 297 -34.99 -34.78 -7.60
C PHE A 297 -35.62 -35.44 -6.37
N GLU A 298 -36.09 -36.68 -6.51
CA GLU A 298 -36.70 -37.44 -5.40
C GLU A 298 -35.68 -37.68 -4.28
N GLY A 299 -36.02 -37.26 -3.05
CA GLY A 299 -35.13 -37.32 -1.89
C GLY A 299 -34.24 -36.09 -1.68
N ALA A 300 -34.31 -35.07 -2.56
CA ALA A 300 -33.65 -33.79 -2.36
C ALA A 300 -34.34 -32.96 -1.25
N HIS A 301 -33.55 -32.23 -0.46
CA HIS A 301 -34.05 -31.41 0.67
C HIS A 301 -33.58 -29.95 0.56
N ILE A 302 -34.49 -29.05 0.13
CA ILE A 302 -34.26 -27.60 0.07
C ILE A 302 -34.07 -26.98 1.47
N TYR A 303 -34.78 -27.51 2.47
CA TYR A 303 -34.68 -27.11 3.88
C TYR A 303 -34.16 -28.27 4.73
N PRO A 304 -33.33 -28.03 5.77
CA PRO A 304 -32.79 -29.09 6.61
C PRO A 304 -33.89 -29.84 7.39
N GLU A 305 -33.71 -31.15 7.62
CA GLU A 305 -34.69 -31.98 8.34
C GLU A 305 -35.06 -31.36 9.72
N PRO A 306 -36.36 -31.23 10.06
CA PRO A 306 -36.78 -30.78 11.37
C PRO A 306 -36.35 -31.79 12.46
N LYS A 307 -35.33 -31.41 13.25
CA LYS A 307 -34.67 -32.25 14.27
C LYS A 307 -35.68 -33.09 15.06
N ARG A 308 -35.52 -34.42 14.95
CA ARG A 308 -36.51 -35.45 15.34
C ARG A 308 -37.16 -35.18 16.71
N PRO A 309 -38.49 -35.36 16.87
CA PRO A 309 -39.27 -34.82 17.99
C PRO A 309 -38.97 -35.39 19.39
N TRP A 310 -38.05 -36.35 19.53
CA TRP A 310 -37.63 -36.87 20.84
C TRP A 310 -36.99 -35.79 21.73
N TYR A 311 -36.32 -34.80 21.14
CA TYR A 311 -35.74 -33.67 21.88
C TYR A 311 -36.79 -32.75 22.54
N LYS A 312 -38.01 -32.64 21.99
CA LYS A 312 -39.06 -31.75 22.52
C LYS A 312 -39.80 -32.31 23.74
N LYS A 313 -39.45 -33.50 24.27
CA LYS A 313 -40.31 -34.26 25.22
C LYS A 313 -39.75 -34.53 26.62
N LYS A 314 -38.67 -33.87 27.05
CA LYS A 314 -38.25 -33.79 28.47
C LYS A 314 -38.00 -32.35 28.92
N ARG A 315 -39.06 -31.68 29.38
CA ARG A 315 -38.90 -30.54 30.31
C ARG A 315 -38.38 -31.10 31.65
N PHE A 316 -37.09 -30.95 31.92
CA PHE A 316 -36.55 -31.18 33.26
C PHE A 316 -37.06 -30.08 34.19
N PHE A 317 -38.02 -30.43 35.05
CA PHE A 317 -38.59 -29.50 36.02
C PHE A 317 -37.67 -29.43 37.24
N VAL A 318 -36.66 -28.56 37.20
CA VAL A 318 -35.79 -28.29 38.34
C VAL A 318 -36.59 -27.53 39.41
N PRO A 319 -36.84 -28.10 40.60
CA PRO A 319 -37.61 -27.39 41.62
C PRO A 319 -36.79 -26.22 42.18
N LEU A 320 -37.46 -25.13 42.54
CA LEU A 320 -36.82 -23.88 42.98
C LEU A 320 -35.88 -24.08 44.20
N SER A 321 -36.16 -25.07 45.04
CA SER A 321 -35.28 -25.48 46.14
C SER A 321 -33.91 -25.97 45.67
N LEU A 322 -33.81 -26.62 44.51
CA LEU A 322 -32.54 -27.06 43.94
C LEU A 322 -31.72 -25.88 43.40
N LEU A 323 -32.39 -24.88 42.82
CA LEU A 323 -31.76 -23.61 42.40
C LEU A 323 -31.23 -22.80 43.59
N ILE A 324 -31.94 -22.80 44.72
CA ILE A 324 -31.48 -22.18 45.97
C ILE A 324 -30.29 -22.95 46.56
N ILE A 325 -30.31 -24.29 46.53
CA ILE A 325 -29.17 -25.11 46.96
C ILE A 325 -27.95 -24.94 46.04
N LEU A 326 -28.16 -24.80 44.72
CA LEU A 326 -27.08 -24.54 43.76
C LEU A 326 -26.48 -23.14 43.90
N SER A 327 -27.26 -22.12 44.22
CA SER A 327 -26.74 -20.75 44.44
C SER A 327 -26.04 -20.59 45.80
N ILE A 328 -26.55 -21.21 46.87
CA ILE A 328 -25.81 -21.34 48.14
C ILE A 328 -24.54 -22.17 47.94
N GLY A 329 -24.61 -23.24 47.13
CA GLY A 329 -23.47 -24.04 46.70
C GLY A 329 -22.42 -23.21 45.95
N ALA A 330 -22.84 -22.36 45.01
CA ALA A 330 -21.95 -21.47 44.26
C ALA A 330 -21.25 -20.44 45.17
N ILE A 331 -21.94 -19.91 46.19
CA ILE A 331 -21.33 -18.99 47.18
C ILE A 331 -20.29 -19.71 48.06
N ILE A 332 -20.58 -20.96 48.48
CA ILE A 332 -19.64 -21.78 49.26
C ILE A 332 -18.46 -22.27 48.40
N ILE A 333 -18.69 -22.59 47.13
CA ILE A 333 -17.64 -23.00 46.19
C ILE A 333 -16.77 -21.80 45.80
N GLY A 334 -17.37 -20.63 45.53
CA GLY A 334 -16.62 -19.40 45.23
C GLY A 334 -15.73 -18.93 46.38
N SER A 335 -16.17 -19.12 47.63
CA SER A 335 -15.35 -18.83 48.82
C SER A 335 -14.29 -19.89 49.15
N VAL A 336 -14.26 -21.02 48.44
CA VAL A 336 -13.23 -22.08 48.57
C VAL A 336 -12.30 -22.13 47.35
N LEU A 337 -12.76 -21.75 46.16
CA LEU A 337 -11.98 -21.72 44.91
C LEU A 337 -11.16 -20.43 44.70
N GLY A 338 -11.26 -19.44 45.58
CA GLY A 338 -10.44 -18.21 45.55
C GLY A 338 -8.94 -18.41 45.81
N SER A 339 -8.37 -19.59 45.50
CA SER A 339 -6.96 -19.92 45.75
C SER A 339 -6.36 -21.01 44.85
N ARG A 340 -6.53 -20.93 43.51
CA ARG A 340 -5.46 -21.33 42.55
C ARG A 340 -5.76 -21.03 41.08
N LYS A 341 -4.74 -20.46 40.42
CA LYS A 341 -4.47 -20.42 38.97
C LYS A 341 -5.59 -19.91 38.05
N GLN A 342 -5.40 -18.68 37.57
CA GLN A 342 -5.69 -18.39 36.16
C GLN A 342 -4.97 -19.44 35.28
N ALA A 343 -5.61 -19.87 34.21
CA ALA A 343 -4.93 -20.55 33.12
C ALA A 343 -4.45 -19.46 32.17
N ASN A 344 -3.14 -19.27 32.05
CA ASN A 344 -2.58 -18.44 30.99
C ASN A 344 -2.94 -19.12 29.66
N ILE A 345 -3.57 -18.38 28.76
CA ILE A 345 -3.31 -18.59 27.33
C ILE A 345 -1.91 -18.03 27.14
N LEU A 346 -0.95 -18.90 26.86
CA LEU A 346 0.36 -18.48 26.39
C LEU A 346 0.22 -18.29 24.89
N MET A 347 0.17 -17.04 24.44
CA MET A 347 0.70 -16.75 23.10
C MET A 347 2.19 -17.08 23.16
N TYR A 348 2.69 -17.77 22.14
CA TYR A 348 4.04 -18.28 22.19
C TYR A 348 4.97 -17.14 21.82
N GLN A 349 5.74 -16.68 22.81
CA GLN A 349 7.02 -15.97 22.63
C GLN A 349 7.97 -16.88 21.83
N CYS A 350 7.66 -17.02 20.54
CA CYS A 350 8.33 -17.68 19.44
C CYS A 350 9.64 -16.91 19.17
N SER A 351 10.61 -17.16 20.04
CA SER A 351 11.40 -16.06 20.63
C SER A 351 12.40 -15.41 19.67
N ASP A 352 12.62 -16.07 18.55
CA ASP A 352 13.29 -15.66 17.34
C ASP A 352 12.28 -16.02 16.29
N PRO A 353 12.41 -15.31 15.22
CA PRO A 353 12.31 -15.96 13.95
C PRO A 353 13.48 -16.93 13.62
N TYR A 354 14.73 -16.53 13.38
CA TYR A 354 15.24 -16.30 12.02
C TYR A 354 16.64 -16.85 11.64
N PRO A 355 16.78 -18.18 11.38
CA PRO A 355 18.07 -18.86 11.02
C PRO A 355 18.75 -19.18 9.54
N SER A 356 18.39 -19.96 8.42
CA SER A 356 19.22 -20.37 7.17
C SER A 356 18.82 -20.01 5.66
N PRO A 357 19.61 -19.22 4.89
CA PRO A 357 19.55 -18.71 3.45
C PRO A 357 19.27 -19.38 2.06
N LYS A 358 18.71 -18.55 1.12
CA LYS A 358 18.68 -18.30 -0.40
C LYS A 358 19.83 -17.40 -1.05
N THR A 359 19.82 -16.90 -2.36
CA THR A 359 20.71 -15.82 -3.06
C THR A 359 20.38 -14.90 -4.37
N SER A 360 21.24 -14.63 -5.39
CA SER A 360 21.09 -13.95 -6.76
C SER A 360 21.16 -12.37 -7.07
N GLU A 361 21.54 -11.90 -8.31
CA GLU A 361 22.26 -10.64 -8.84
C GLU A 361 21.88 -9.11 -8.83
N THR A 362 22.86 -8.27 -9.27
CA THR A 362 22.94 -6.76 -9.36
C THR A 362 24.18 -6.21 -10.19
N GLY A 363 24.38 -4.87 -10.32
CA GLY A 363 25.58 -4.14 -10.82
C GLY A 363 26.75 -3.85 -9.82
N LYS A 364 27.37 -2.65 -9.73
CA LYS A 364 28.50 -2.16 -8.85
C LYS A 364 28.21 -1.06 -7.74
N LEU A 365 28.53 -1.02 -6.41
CA LEU A 365 28.61 0.18 -5.45
C LEU A 365 27.45 0.45 -4.38
N PRO A 366 26.16 0.09 -4.66
CA PRO A 366 24.80 0.64 -4.27
C PRO A 366 24.56 1.97 -3.46
N VAL A 367 23.28 2.31 -3.07
CA VAL A 367 22.58 3.39 -2.23
C VAL A 367 21.07 3.30 -1.68
N ALA A 368 19.85 3.28 -2.32
CA ALA A 368 18.54 2.85 -1.62
C ALA A 368 17.23 2.46 -2.40
N ILE A 369 16.08 2.23 -1.71
CA ILE A 369 14.95 1.28 -2.07
C ILE A 369 13.37 1.27 -1.60
N VAL A 370 12.36 0.67 -2.32
CA VAL A 370 10.86 0.30 -2.04
C VAL A 370 10.07 -0.61 -3.05
N PHE A 371 8.75 -0.88 -2.85
CA PHE A 371 7.85 -1.91 -3.42
C PHE A 371 6.42 -1.47 -3.86
N GLY A 372 5.61 -2.30 -4.53
CA GLY A 372 4.16 -2.03 -4.76
C GLY A 372 3.31 -3.12 -5.47
N ASN A 373 2.74 -2.96 -6.67
CA ASN A 373 2.19 -4.00 -7.58
C ASN A 373 2.59 -3.91 -9.12
N PHE A 374 3.87 -3.89 -9.52
CA PHE A 374 4.46 -3.85 -10.88
C PHE A 374 4.10 -4.93 -11.95
N LYS A 375 2.87 -5.46 -11.86
CA LYS A 375 2.00 -5.79 -12.99
C LYS A 375 0.54 -5.81 -12.57
N SER A 376 -0.31 -5.88 -13.59
CA SER A 376 -1.73 -6.15 -13.57
C SER A 376 -2.03 -7.63 -13.27
N VAL A 377 -1.40 -8.17 -12.22
CA VAL A 377 -1.76 -9.46 -11.60
C VAL A 377 -1.98 -9.25 -10.08
N ASN A 378 -1.59 -10.15 -9.15
CA ASN A 378 -1.70 -9.85 -7.70
C ASN A 378 -0.61 -10.44 -6.77
N GLN A 379 0.61 -9.97 -6.90
CA GLN A 379 1.73 -10.05 -5.98
C GLN A 379 1.98 -8.66 -5.41
N VAL A 380 3.21 -8.35 -5.07
CA VAL A 380 3.58 -7.11 -4.42
C VAL A 380 4.97 -6.86 -4.88
N ASP A 381 5.40 -5.74 -5.44
CA ASP A 381 6.28 -5.88 -6.64
C ASP A 381 7.75 -5.07 -6.66
N LEU A 382 9.91 -5.56 -7.47
CA LEU A 382 11.36 -5.32 -7.36
C LEU A 382 12.01 -4.01 -7.85
N ALA A 383 12.02 -2.89 -7.17
CA ALA A 383 12.54 -1.65 -7.75
C ALA A 383 13.97 -1.32 -7.22
N VAL A 384 15.00 -0.76 -7.95
CA VAL A 384 16.35 -0.17 -7.50
C VAL A 384 17.39 0.45 -8.50
N LEU A 385 18.21 1.44 -7.98
CA LEU A 385 18.83 2.62 -8.65
C LEU A 385 20.29 3.12 -8.38
N ASN A 386 21.18 3.11 -9.32
CA ASN A 386 22.53 2.69 -9.08
C ASN A 386 23.68 3.71 -9.09
N TYR A 387 24.24 4.21 -7.95
CA TYR A 387 25.19 5.39 -7.91
C TYR A 387 26.20 5.55 -9.07
N ASP A 388 27.53 5.38 -8.98
CA ASP A 388 28.37 5.43 -10.18
C ASP A 388 28.12 4.29 -11.23
N ASP A 389 27.00 3.52 -11.21
CA ASP A 389 26.56 2.64 -12.32
C ASP A 389 25.54 3.29 -13.23
N ARG A 390 24.79 4.24 -12.75
CA ARG A 390 24.27 5.15 -13.71
C ARG A 390 23.15 4.53 -14.67
N SER A 391 22.11 3.93 -14.05
CA SER A 391 21.51 2.57 -14.18
C SER A 391 20.25 2.08 -13.34
N VAL A 392 19.22 1.45 -13.95
CA VAL A 392 17.92 0.94 -13.40
C VAL A 392 17.54 -0.48 -13.88
N ASP A 393 16.92 -1.30 -13.01
CA ASP A 393 16.21 -2.53 -13.36
C ASP A 393 15.02 -2.77 -12.41
N ILE A 394 14.08 -3.65 -12.81
CA ILE A 394 12.86 -4.01 -12.06
C ILE A 394 12.36 -5.42 -12.03
N LEU A 395 11.91 -5.82 -10.84
CA LEU A 395 12.17 -7.13 -10.33
C LEU A 395 11.01 -7.95 -9.87
N LEU A 396 10.59 -8.58 -10.91
CA LEU A 396 9.68 -9.62 -10.99
C LEU A 396 10.39 -10.94 -10.62
N GLY A 397 9.73 -12.08 -10.65
CA GLY A 397 8.29 -12.09 -10.69
C GLY A 397 7.46 -13.37 -10.57
N ASN A 398 7.99 -14.57 -10.42
CA ASN A 398 7.18 -15.75 -10.10
C ASN A 398 7.33 -16.30 -8.67
N GLY A 399 7.55 -15.47 -7.68
CA GLY A 399 6.62 -15.45 -6.56
C GLY A 399 6.90 -16.46 -5.50
N LYS A 400 8.02 -17.11 -5.62
CA LYS A 400 8.42 -18.23 -4.81
C LYS A 400 9.79 -17.86 -4.19
N ASN A 401 9.91 -16.59 -3.89
CA ASN A 401 10.83 -15.89 -3.03
C ASN A 401 12.30 -15.95 -3.53
N ASP A 402 12.55 -16.56 -4.69
CA ASP A 402 13.81 -16.70 -5.42
C ASP A 402 13.91 -15.72 -6.56
N TYR A 403 15.04 -15.39 -7.22
CA TYR A 403 14.90 -14.52 -8.40
C TYR A 403 15.92 -14.74 -9.71
N GLU A 404 15.66 -14.43 -11.09
CA GLU A 404 16.45 -14.17 -12.47
C GLU A 404 16.16 -12.97 -13.55
N THR A 405 17.14 -12.23 -14.19
CA THR A 405 16.97 -10.91 -14.96
C THR A 405 16.37 -10.80 -16.38
N GLU A 406 15.69 -9.65 -16.66
CA GLU A 406 15.40 -9.00 -17.98
C GLU A 406 15.51 -7.43 -18.20
N SER A 407 15.72 -6.50 -17.26
CA SER A 407 15.10 -5.13 -17.36
C SER A 407 16.08 -3.91 -17.29
N HIS A 408 16.59 -3.33 -18.39
CA HIS A 408 17.75 -2.38 -18.36
C HIS A 408 17.41 -0.90 -18.74
N TYR A 409 17.58 0.05 -17.81
CA TYR A 409 17.10 1.46 -17.88
C TYR A 409 18.05 2.54 -17.22
N HIS A 410 18.00 3.86 -17.50
CA HIS A 410 19.06 4.83 -17.03
C HIS A 410 18.63 6.30 -16.94
N THR A 411 19.20 7.15 -16.07
CA THR A 411 18.66 8.53 -15.96
C THR A 411 19.53 9.73 -16.27
N ASP A 412 20.81 9.50 -16.54
CA ASP A 412 21.70 10.46 -17.17
C ASP A 412 22.39 11.53 -16.28
N VAL A 413 22.49 11.29 -14.97
CA VAL A 413 23.60 11.52 -13.99
C VAL A 413 23.55 10.83 -12.58
N ALA A 414 22.45 10.70 -11.74
CA ALA A 414 22.29 10.34 -10.25
C ALA A 414 21.26 10.68 -9.04
N PRO A 415 20.73 9.69 -8.26
CA PRO A 415 20.08 9.82 -6.89
C PRO A 415 20.93 9.86 -5.59
N ASN A 416 20.40 9.41 -4.42
CA ASN A 416 21.06 8.64 -3.29
C ASN A 416 20.17 7.84 -2.25
N SER A 417 18.87 8.01 -1.92
CA SER A 417 18.11 7.07 -0.96
C SER A 417 16.50 6.99 -1.06
N VAL A 418 15.54 6.25 -0.33
CA VAL A 418 14.00 6.26 -0.69
C VAL A 418 12.61 5.67 0.04
N PHE A 419 11.31 5.82 -0.54
CA PHE A 419 9.90 5.14 -0.47
C PHE A 419 8.80 5.20 -1.65
N ASN A 420 7.59 4.54 -1.62
CA ASN A 420 6.42 4.54 -2.59
C ASN A 420 4.92 4.87 -2.15
N ILE A 421 4.02 5.47 -3.00
CA ILE A 421 2.52 5.23 -3.30
C ILE A 421 2.08 5.90 -4.68
N ASP A 422 0.99 5.43 -5.39
CA ASP A 422 0.20 5.39 -6.73
C ASP A 422 -0.12 6.50 -7.91
N LEU A 423 0.77 7.20 -8.71
CA LEU A 423 0.61 8.42 -9.65
C LEU A 423 -0.55 8.63 -10.62
N ASN A 424 -1.55 7.75 -10.71
CA ASN A 424 -2.89 8.25 -11.07
C ASN A 424 -4.09 7.43 -10.59
N HIS A 425 -3.94 6.73 -9.47
CA HIS A 425 -4.97 5.89 -8.84
C HIS A 425 -5.69 4.92 -9.82
N ASP A 426 -4.95 4.40 -10.78
CA ASP A 426 -5.08 3.02 -11.29
C ASP A 426 -5.40 2.01 -10.17
N GLY A 427 -4.67 2.14 -9.06
CA GLY A 427 -4.82 1.38 -7.83
C GLY A 427 -3.52 0.77 -7.30
N LEU A 428 -2.33 1.26 -7.66
CA LEU A 428 -1.09 0.73 -7.12
C LEU A 428 0.10 1.71 -7.12
N MET A 429 0.85 1.69 -5.99
CA MET A 429 2.00 2.49 -5.43
C MET A 429 2.90 3.43 -6.32
N ASP A 430 3.97 4.20 -5.94
CA ASP A 430 4.71 5.07 -6.94
C ASP A 430 6.21 5.53 -6.77
N ILE A 431 6.93 6.09 -7.80
CA ILE A 431 8.39 6.05 -8.13
C ILE A 431 9.05 7.32 -8.70
N ILE A 432 9.76 7.99 -7.85
CA ILE A 432 9.98 9.41 -7.87
C ILE A 432 11.48 9.67 -7.57
N VAL A 433 12.20 10.79 -7.82
CA VAL A 433 13.48 11.10 -7.10
C VAL A 433 14.07 12.56 -7.14
N ALA A 434 15.34 12.62 -6.74
CA ALA A 434 16.26 13.63 -6.29
C ALA A 434 17.79 13.50 -6.72
N ASN A 435 18.48 14.45 -7.41
CA ASN A 435 19.86 14.43 -8.09
C ASN A 435 21.37 14.41 -7.47
N GLY A 436 21.92 13.53 -6.60
CA GLY A 436 23.27 13.52 -5.89
C GLY A 436 24.40 14.62 -5.85
N ASP A 437 24.65 15.53 -6.83
CA ASP A 437 25.66 16.62 -6.87
C ASP A 437 25.37 17.71 -7.98
N ASP A 438 24.28 17.68 -8.79
CA ASP A 438 24.03 18.66 -9.90
C ASP A 438 22.57 18.69 -10.48
N ASP A 439 22.21 19.70 -11.30
CA ASP A 439 20.93 20.41 -11.07
C ASP A 439 19.64 19.81 -11.64
N SER A 440 19.06 18.74 -11.03
CA SER A 440 17.69 18.28 -11.36
C SER A 440 16.84 17.40 -10.34
N ILE A 441 15.77 16.64 -10.71
CA ILE A 441 14.75 15.89 -9.92
C ILE A 441 13.97 14.86 -10.76
N SER A 442 13.44 13.69 -10.29
CA SER A 442 13.04 12.52 -11.14
C SER A 442 11.63 12.00 -11.24
N VAL A 443 11.10 12.16 -12.45
CA VAL A 443 9.78 11.74 -12.85
C VAL A 443 9.75 10.67 -13.89
N LEU A 444 8.86 9.73 -13.64
CA LEU A 444 8.59 8.42 -14.24
C LEU A 444 7.08 8.30 -14.44
N ILE A 445 6.50 7.30 -15.15
CA ILE A 445 5.04 7.22 -15.50
C ILE A 445 4.64 5.93 -16.30
N ASP A 446 3.71 5.09 -15.82
CA ASP A 446 3.46 3.70 -16.32
C ASP A 446 2.19 3.50 -17.20
N ASN A 447 2.20 2.64 -18.25
CA ASN A 447 1.42 2.72 -19.51
C ASN A 447 0.22 1.75 -19.75
N ASP A 448 0.08 0.67 -18.97
CA ASP A 448 -0.59 -0.62 -19.25
C ASP A 448 0.10 -1.39 -20.37
N ASP A 449 1.40 -1.15 -20.60
CA ASP A 449 2.08 -1.68 -21.79
C ASP A 449 3.45 -2.29 -21.58
N GLU A 450 3.99 -2.30 -20.36
CA GLU A 450 5.31 -2.86 -20.07
C GLU A 450 6.49 -2.00 -20.63
N THR A 451 6.22 -0.91 -21.43
CA THR A 451 7.16 -0.05 -22.22
C THR A 451 6.77 1.40 -22.78
N PHE A 452 7.28 2.58 -22.29
CA PHE A 452 6.88 4.00 -22.77
C PHE A 452 7.74 4.99 -23.65
N HIS A 453 7.96 6.28 -23.22
CA HIS A 453 7.71 7.56 -23.98
C HIS A 453 8.64 8.80 -23.72
N SER A 454 8.75 9.76 -24.66
CA SER A 454 9.56 11.03 -24.65
C SER A 454 9.38 12.01 -23.43
N SER A 455 10.44 12.44 -22.72
CA SER A 455 10.32 13.00 -21.33
C SER A 455 10.79 14.57 -20.97
N ILE A 456 9.99 16.25 -19.53
CA ILE A 456 10.29 17.61 -18.82
C ILE A 456 10.74 17.42 -17.32
N GLU A 457 11.24 18.46 -16.61
CA GLU A 457 11.87 18.38 -15.26
C GLU A 457 11.75 19.72 -14.43
N TYR A 458 11.88 19.73 -13.07
CA TYR A 458 11.31 20.69 -12.07
C TYR A 458 12.17 21.33 -10.93
N LEU A 459 12.09 22.65 -10.75
CA LEU A 459 13.04 23.55 -10.04
C LEU A 459 12.99 23.58 -8.48
N VAL A 460 14.16 23.55 -7.84
CA VAL A 460 14.51 23.22 -6.44
C VAL A 460 15.79 24.03 -6.03
N GLY A 461 16.86 23.51 -5.40
CA GLY A 461 18.19 24.16 -5.27
C GLY A 461 19.40 23.18 -5.30
N ASN A 462 20.68 23.61 -5.21
CA ASN A 462 21.90 22.82 -5.54
C ASN A 462 22.33 21.55 -4.66
N ASN A 463 23.55 20.94 -4.78
CA ASN A 463 24.29 19.63 -4.40
C ASN A 463 23.80 18.42 -3.50
N PRO A 464 22.48 18.09 -3.33
CA PRO A 464 21.73 16.93 -2.71
C PRO A 464 21.61 16.18 -1.37
N MET A 465 20.36 15.70 -1.07
CA MET A 465 19.87 14.37 -0.50
C MET A 465 18.32 13.84 -0.38
N SER A 466 17.06 14.22 -0.89
CA SER A 466 15.61 13.54 -0.70
C SER A 466 14.00 13.98 -0.89
N VAL A 467 12.91 13.87 -0.01
CA VAL A 467 11.49 13.41 -0.48
C VAL A 467 10.11 12.99 0.35
N THR A 468 8.77 13.18 -0.01
CA THR A 468 7.53 12.24 0.16
C THR A 468 6.18 12.70 -0.49
N GLY A 469 4.92 12.26 -0.16
CA GLY A 469 3.58 12.95 -0.05
C GLY A 469 2.46 12.29 0.88
N GLY A 470 1.24 12.89 1.05
CA GLY A 470 -0.05 12.50 1.77
C GLY A 470 -1.38 13.38 1.55
N ASP A 471 -2.54 13.47 2.24
CA ASP A 471 -3.73 14.37 1.83
C ASP A 471 -3.84 15.92 2.10
N PHE A 472 -2.88 16.77 1.73
CA PHE A 472 -2.36 17.88 2.57
C PHE A 472 -3.11 19.13 3.03
N ASN A 473 -4.29 19.15 2.52
CA ASN A 473 -4.52 20.14 1.50
C ASN A 473 -5.98 19.91 1.15
N ASN A 474 -6.39 18.65 0.99
CA ASN A 474 -7.73 18.15 0.74
C ASN A 474 -8.38 18.65 -0.54
N ASP A 475 -9.17 17.82 -1.24
CA ASP A 475 -9.69 16.48 -0.85
C ASP A 475 -9.12 15.33 -1.75
N THR A 476 -7.81 15.03 -1.66
CA THR A 476 -6.96 13.93 -2.26
C THR A 476 -6.36 13.99 -3.70
N LEU A 477 -5.02 14.13 -3.86
CA LEU A 477 -4.12 14.14 -5.08
C LEU A 477 -2.66 14.50 -4.68
N ILE A 478 -1.61 13.66 -4.70
CA ILE A 478 -0.28 13.87 -4.04
C ILE A 478 0.36 15.31 -4.16
N ASP A 479 1.29 15.61 -3.28
CA ASP A 479 2.29 16.68 -3.29
C ASP A 479 3.45 16.24 -2.29
N ILE A 480 4.41 17.05 -1.80
CA ILE A 480 5.85 16.64 -1.88
C ILE A 480 6.99 17.42 -1.06
N LEU A 481 7.98 16.86 -0.27
CA LEU A 481 9.19 17.66 0.22
C LEU A 481 10.63 17.14 0.15
N VAL A 482 11.58 18.06 0.34
CA VAL A 482 12.88 18.15 -0.29
C VAL A 482 13.92 19.05 0.47
N ALA A 483 14.26 19.05 1.76
CA ALA A 483 15.34 19.86 2.41
C ALA A 483 16.84 19.71 2.02
N ASN A 484 17.76 20.54 2.51
CA ASN A 484 18.76 21.08 1.58
C ASN A 484 20.08 21.74 2.10
N ALA A 485 21.03 22.31 1.28
CA ALA A 485 22.42 22.66 1.72
C ALA A 485 23.38 23.85 1.64
N ASP A 486 23.53 24.73 0.66
CA ASP A 486 24.56 25.79 0.86
C ASP A 486 24.08 27.25 0.62
N ASP A 487 22.78 27.51 0.89
CA ASP A 487 22.04 28.81 1.04
C ASP A 487 21.16 28.95 2.35
N ASP A 488 21.18 28.00 3.29
CA ASP A 488 20.26 27.62 4.39
C ASP A 488 18.73 27.46 4.13
N THR A 489 18.21 26.38 3.47
CA THR A 489 16.83 26.29 2.95
C THR A 489 15.95 24.95 2.89
N VAL A 490 14.66 24.98 2.42
CA VAL A 490 13.43 24.07 2.50
C VAL A 490 12.14 24.53 1.72
N SER A 491 11.82 24.14 0.49
CA SER A 491 10.85 24.64 -0.54
C SER A 491 9.67 23.84 -1.14
N LEU A 492 8.44 24.30 -1.24
CA LEU A 492 7.30 23.52 -1.76
C LEU A 492 6.82 23.57 -3.30
N VAL A 493 5.51 23.56 -3.75
CA VAL A 493 4.69 23.75 -5.05
C VAL A 493 3.16 24.01 -4.80
N LEU A 494 2.17 23.20 -5.26
CA LEU A 494 0.76 23.62 -5.64
C LEU A 494 -0.35 22.59 -6.18
N GLY A 495 -0.21 21.23 -6.28
CA GLY A 495 -1.10 20.14 -6.88
C GLY A 495 -1.85 20.33 -8.24
N ASP A 496 -2.15 19.26 -9.02
CA ASP A 496 -2.75 19.33 -10.40
C ASP A 496 -3.40 17.97 -10.85
N GLU A 497 -4.15 17.88 -11.97
CA GLU A 497 -5.26 16.90 -12.18
C GLU A 497 -5.10 15.47 -12.81
N GLU A 498 -3.99 15.02 -13.42
CA GLU A 498 -3.85 13.64 -14.01
C GLU A 498 -2.46 12.91 -13.75
N GLY A 499 -1.45 13.51 -13.06
CA GLY A 499 0.06 13.28 -13.01
C GLY A 499 1.12 14.28 -13.73
N THR A 500 1.42 15.56 -13.32
CA THR A 500 2.15 16.72 -14.04
C THR A 500 2.32 18.04 -13.19
N PHE A 501 3.47 18.78 -13.09
CA PHE A 501 3.88 19.60 -11.89
C PHE A 501 3.95 21.19 -11.91
N SER A 502 4.49 22.04 -10.98
CA SER A 502 4.52 23.55 -11.20
C SER A 502 5.55 24.43 -10.42
N ASP A 503 5.65 25.74 -10.71
CA ASP A 503 6.93 26.53 -10.76
C ASP A 503 7.27 27.64 -9.68
N ILE A 504 6.55 27.75 -8.57
CA ILE A 504 6.09 28.97 -7.85
C ILE A 504 6.80 29.35 -6.48
N GLN A 505 8.10 29.06 -6.35
CA GLN A 505 9.09 29.24 -5.25
C GLN A 505 8.86 30.34 -4.10
N ILE A 506 9.06 30.12 -2.76
CA ILE A 506 8.97 31.18 -1.65
C ILE A 506 10.03 31.17 -0.45
N ALA A 507 9.74 31.00 0.89
CA ALA A 507 10.74 30.85 2.03
C ALA A 507 10.27 30.36 3.48
N PHE A 508 10.97 29.41 4.20
CA PHE A 508 10.79 28.87 5.61
C PHE A 508 12.07 28.57 6.53
N ASP A 509 13.11 29.42 6.54
CA ASP A 509 14.47 29.28 7.18
C ASP A 509 14.65 28.75 8.65
N VAL A 510 15.90 28.37 9.02
CA VAL A 510 16.41 28.14 10.40
C VAL A 510 17.97 28.20 10.60
N GLY A 511 18.79 27.25 10.09
CA GLY A 511 20.27 27.22 10.26
C GLY A 511 21.02 25.84 10.23
N SER A 512 22.09 25.73 9.42
CA SER A 512 23.13 24.72 9.06
C SER A 512 22.77 23.23 8.78
N LYS A 513 23.65 22.50 7.98
CA LYS A 513 24.01 21.08 7.36
C LYS A 513 23.15 19.73 6.73
N PRO A 514 21.79 19.27 6.47
CA PRO A 514 21.11 17.90 6.10
C PRO A 514 21.20 16.43 6.55
N VAL A 515 20.09 15.73 6.89
CA VAL A 515 19.77 14.31 6.52
C VAL A 515 18.27 13.82 6.95
N TYR A 516 17.32 13.15 6.20
CA TYR A 516 16.07 12.34 6.65
C TYR A 516 14.84 12.84 7.49
N VAL A 517 13.67 13.21 6.96
CA VAL A 517 12.46 13.85 7.55
C VAL A 517 11.11 12.96 7.64
N ILE A 518 9.96 13.05 8.41
CA ILE A 518 8.63 12.36 8.01
C ILE A 518 7.21 12.99 8.11
N SER A 519 6.55 13.18 9.27
CA SER A 519 5.08 12.99 9.47
C SER A 519 4.72 11.70 10.23
N GLY A 520 3.48 11.26 10.10
CA GLY A 520 2.71 10.48 11.06
C GLY A 520 1.61 11.37 11.61
N ASP A 521 0.79 10.91 12.56
CA ASP A 521 -0.03 11.73 13.45
C ASP A 521 0.56 12.18 14.79
N PHE A 522 0.84 13.46 15.05
CA PHE A 522 1.49 13.88 16.28
C PHE A 522 0.44 14.15 17.36
N ASN A 523 -0.83 13.91 17.12
CA ASN A 523 -1.72 15.06 17.27
C ASN A 523 -3.18 14.77 17.64
N GLN A 524 -3.81 13.77 17.03
CA GLN A 524 -5.08 13.15 17.45
C GLN A 524 -6.36 13.84 16.96
N ASP A 525 -6.64 13.79 15.66
CA ASP A 525 -8.02 13.57 15.15
C ASP A 525 -7.84 13.05 13.70
N GLU A 526 -7.36 13.88 12.75
CA GLU A 526 -6.85 13.54 11.39
C GLU A 526 -6.02 14.75 10.80
N ILE A 527 -4.80 14.72 10.22
CA ILE A 527 -4.08 15.70 9.30
C ILE A 527 -2.53 15.45 9.42
N LEU A 528 -1.77 14.78 8.55
CA LEU A 528 -0.27 14.65 8.51
C LEU A 528 0.62 15.91 9.03
N ASP A 529 1.93 15.89 9.47
CA ASP A 529 2.86 17.10 9.73
C ASP A 529 4.40 16.73 9.68
N TRP A 530 5.37 17.46 10.29
CA TRP A 530 6.83 17.54 9.90
C TRP A 530 8.03 17.21 10.84
N ALA A 531 9.30 17.37 10.37
CA ALA A 531 10.52 16.86 11.02
C ALA A 531 12.04 17.34 10.74
N VAL A 532 12.50 18.63 10.77
CA VAL A 532 13.91 19.15 10.40
C VAL A 532 15.31 18.86 11.02
N ILE A 533 15.65 17.85 11.86
CA ILE A 533 17.03 17.34 12.22
C ILE A 533 18.28 18.25 12.08
N ASN A 534 19.32 18.52 12.90
CA ASN A 534 20.61 19.01 12.29
C ASN A 534 21.97 18.77 13.06
N GLN A 535 23.19 19.18 12.57
CA GLN A 535 24.63 18.67 12.62
C GLN A 535 25.71 19.10 13.64
N VAL A 536 26.27 20.30 13.43
CA VAL A 536 27.65 20.57 13.80
C VAL A 536 27.81 20.71 15.34
N ASP A 537 26.80 21.16 16.11
CA ASP A 537 26.50 20.77 17.52
C ASP A 537 24.99 20.96 17.93
N ASN A 538 24.36 19.92 18.53
CA ASN A 538 23.26 19.94 19.54
C ASN A 538 21.77 19.44 19.31
N THR A 539 21.22 19.07 18.12
CA THR A 539 19.72 19.09 17.91
C THR A 539 18.84 18.36 16.77
N ILE A 540 17.68 17.69 17.08
CA ILE A 540 16.30 17.76 16.38
C ILE A 540 15.71 19.12 16.75
N ASN A 541 14.54 19.55 16.29
CA ASN A 541 13.54 20.27 17.10
C ASN A 541 12.06 19.69 17.33
N VAL A 542 10.98 19.95 16.54
CA VAL A 542 9.59 19.30 16.51
C VAL A 542 8.47 20.34 16.50
N ALA A 543 7.44 20.16 15.65
CA ALA A 543 6.50 21.20 15.18
C ALA A 543 5.16 20.63 14.57
N LEU A 544 4.20 21.42 14.08
CA LEU A 544 2.74 21.05 14.00
C LEU A 544 2.02 21.91 12.92
N GLY A 545 0.68 21.90 12.77
CA GLY A 545 -0.14 22.51 11.71
C GLY A 545 -1.55 23.15 12.02
N TYR A 546 -2.39 23.32 10.95
CA TYR A 546 -3.80 23.75 10.70
C TYR A 546 -4.44 23.28 9.32
N GLY A 547 -3.80 22.44 8.47
CA GLY A 547 -4.19 22.19 7.06
C GLY A 547 -4.29 23.39 6.08
N ASN A 548 -3.43 24.43 6.10
CA ASN A 548 -3.55 25.58 5.18
C ASN A 548 -2.24 26.29 4.72
N ALA A 549 -1.27 25.63 4.11
CA ALA A 549 -0.12 26.25 3.43
C ALA A 549 0.81 27.14 4.27
N THR A 550 0.72 27.04 5.57
CA THR A 550 1.15 28.04 6.56
C THR A 550 1.28 27.34 7.88
N PHE A 551 1.92 27.91 8.87
CA PHE A 551 2.23 27.18 10.09
C PHE A 551 2.67 28.25 11.18
N ASP A 552 3.06 27.89 12.42
CA ASP A 552 3.46 28.74 13.60
C ASP A 552 4.98 28.87 13.92
N ASN A 553 5.58 28.37 15.04
CA ASN A 553 6.84 28.93 15.60
C ASN A 553 7.77 28.06 16.50
N LEU A 554 9.09 28.29 16.34
CA LEU A 554 10.26 27.46 16.73
C LEU A 554 10.67 27.55 18.27
N GLN A 555 11.23 26.56 19.06
CA GLN A 555 11.59 26.63 20.55
C GLN A 555 12.88 25.96 21.28
N THR A 556 13.29 24.64 21.25
CA THR A 556 14.67 24.00 21.60
C THR A 556 15.13 23.12 22.90
N TYR A 557 15.23 21.73 22.99
CA TYR A 557 15.83 20.85 24.12
C TYR A 557 16.47 19.37 23.84
N SER A 558 17.78 19.00 24.13
CA SER A 558 18.85 18.26 23.27
C SER A 558 19.40 16.73 23.40
N VAL A 559 20.08 16.13 22.35
CA VAL A 559 21.04 14.93 22.20
C VAL A 559 22.42 15.26 21.55
N GLY A 560 23.32 14.31 21.12
CA GLY A 560 24.76 14.61 20.82
C GLY A 560 25.37 14.33 19.39
N ALA A 561 26.67 14.69 19.23
CA ALA A 561 27.57 14.79 18.04
C ALA A 561 27.18 14.23 16.63
N THR A 562 27.52 14.98 15.56
CA THR A 562 27.49 14.87 14.05
C THR A 562 26.76 13.80 13.09
N PRO A 563 25.49 13.33 13.30
CA PRO A 563 24.35 12.58 12.61
C PRO A 563 23.84 12.18 11.13
N ILE A 564 22.81 11.24 11.03
CA ILE A 564 22.25 10.27 9.96
C ILE A 564 21.02 9.21 10.11
N SER A 565 20.28 8.70 11.17
CA SER A 565 18.94 7.88 11.39
C SER A 565 17.50 8.47 11.47
N MET A 566 16.41 7.72 11.32
CA MET A 566 15.16 7.98 12.04
C MET A 566 14.49 6.60 12.28
N THR A 567 13.17 6.54 12.54
CA THR A 567 12.18 5.44 12.76
C THR A 567 10.78 6.10 12.85
N CYS A 568 9.67 5.50 12.51
CA CYS A 568 8.49 5.73 13.36
C CYS A 568 7.57 4.55 13.19
N HIS A 569 7.20 3.98 14.31
CA HIS A 569 5.94 4.41 14.89
C HIS A 569 6.15 4.48 16.44
N ASP A 570 5.13 4.33 17.31
CA ASP A 570 5.19 4.53 18.78
C ASP A 570 6.27 3.77 19.51
N PHE A 571 6.34 3.98 20.82
CA PHE A 571 7.10 3.10 21.67
C PHE A 571 6.37 2.06 22.49
N ASN A 572 5.29 2.33 23.20
CA ASN A 572 4.81 1.33 24.15
C ASN A 572 3.36 1.69 24.45
N LYS A 573 2.36 1.22 23.65
CA LYS A 573 0.87 1.21 23.87
C LYS A 573 0.23 2.26 24.79
N ASP A 574 0.83 3.44 24.79
CA ASP A 574 0.52 4.64 25.57
C ASP A 574 -0.38 5.61 24.77
N ALA A 575 -0.54 5.25 23.50
CA ALA A 575 -1.49 5.62 22.47
C ALA A 575 -1.08 6.77 21.54
N LYS A 576 -0.10 7.62 21.93
CA LYS A 576 0.43 8.77 21.16
C LYS A 576 1.91 8.66 20.69
N VAL A 577 2.56 9.76 20.26
CA VAL A 577 3.25 9.85 18.95
C VAL A 577 4.82 9.78 18.78
N ASP A 578 5.57 8.75 19.21
CA ASP A 578 6.96 8.71 19.73
C ASP A 578 8.27 8.55 18.91
N LEU A 579 9.44 8.77 19.62
CA LEU A 579 10.74 9.32 19.13
C LEU A 579 12.16 8.64 19.43
N VAL A 580 12.38 7.34 19.23
CA VAL A 580 13.69 6.54 19.31
C VAL A 580 14.98 6.91 18.44
N VAL A 581 15.52 8.13 18.53
CA VAL A 581 16.67 8.85 17.85
C VAL A 581 18.16 8.26 17.63
N VAL A 582 18.50 6.99 17.41
CA VAL A 582 19.86 6.31 17.37
C VAL A 582 21.15 6.89 16.65
N ASN A 583 22.24 7.44 17.27
CA ASN A 583 23.43 8.18 16.62
C ASN A 583 24.82 7.38 16.19
N TYR A 584 26.01 7.97 15.69
CA TYR A 584 27.45 7.57 15.13
C TYR A 584 28.74 8.33 15.64
N GLY A 585 29.13 8.35 16.92
CA GLY A 585 30.48 8.75 17.34
C GLY A 585 30.89 8.61 18.83
N ASP A 586 29.96 8.53 19.81
CA ASP A 586 30.09 8.10 21.24
C ASP A 586 30.10 6.54 21.59
N ASN A 587 29.02 5.73 21.86
CA ASN A 587 28.68 4.35 21.28
C ASN A 587 27.25 3.73 21.63
N SER A 588 26.09 4.14 21.04
CA SER A 588 24.86 4.46 21.89
C SER A 588 23.43 5.01 21.36
N ILE A 589 22.51 5.41 22.31
CA ILE A 589 21.08 5.97 22.33
C ILE A 589 20.65 6.94 23.50
N SER A 590 19.32 7.30 23.66
CA SER A 590 18.62 8.28 24.56
C SER A 590 17.04 8.33 24.74
N VAL A 591 16.30 7.37 25.33
CA VAL A 591 14.81 7.54 25.45
C VAL A 591 14.46 8.74 26.33
N LEU A 592 13.81 9.76 25.77
CA LEU A 592 13.17 10.90 26.45
C LEU A 592 11.78 10.44 27.06
N PHE A 593 10.60 11.05 26.80
CA PHE A 593 9.19 10.56 27.05
C PHE A 593 8.13 11.64 26.69
N GLY A 594 7.27 11.49 25.66
CA GLY A 594 6.18 12.46 25.39
C GLY A 594 4.87 12.29 26.18
N LYS A 595 4.25 13.42 26.61
CA LYS A 595 3.21 13.41 27.69
C LYS A 595 2.22 14.58 27.79
N GLY A 596 2.61 15.84 27.51
CA GLY A 596 1.71 17.01 27.64
C GLY A 596 2.07 18.10 28.68
N ASP A 597 3.32 18.20 29.17
CA ASP A 597 3.74 19.27 30.11
C ASP A 597 5.17 19.87 29.97
N GLY A 598 5.94 19.55 28.91
CA GLY A 598 6.91 20.53 28.34
C GLY A 598 8.44 20.31 28.42
N THR A 599 9.01 19.27 27.79
CA THR A 599 10.50 19.15 27.64
C THR A 599 11.25 17.78 27.56
N PHE A 600 10.73 16.56 27.89
CA PHE A 600 11.25 15.17 27.66
C PHE A 600 11.73 14.06 28.78
N GLU A 601 11.81 14.19 30.14
CA GLU A 601 12.44 13.38 31.30
C GLU A 601 13.98 13.16 31.79
N VAL A 602 15.03 13.99 31.59
CA VAL A 602 16.51 13.94 32.02
C VAL A 602 17.54 12.82 31.52
N GLN A 603 18.41 13.04 30.49
CA GLN A 603 19.02 11.98 29.61
C GLN A 603 20.20 11.00 30.13
N THR A 604 20.02 9.63 30.34
CA THR A 604 20.88 8.47 30.94
C THR A 604 21.80 7.36 30.15
N VAL A 605 21.53 6.03 29.79
CA VAL A 605 22.46 4.97 29.03
C VAL A 605 22.01 3.45 28.67
N TYR A 606 22.58 2.67 27.64
CA TYR A 606 22.64 1.17 27.20
C TYR A 606 23.73 0.60 26.12
N GLU A 607 25.04 0.79 26.30
CA GLU A 607 26.17 0.51 25.33
C GLU A 607 26.41 -0.89 24.69
N VAL A 608 27.22 -0.93 23.61
CA VAL A 608 26.84 -1.69 22.39
C VAL A 608 27.93 -2.36 21.46
N GLY A 609 27.92 -2.14 20.12
CA GLY A 609 28.90 -2.57 19.11
C GLY A 609 29.67 -1.37 18.57
N MET A 610 30.44 -1.49 17.48
CA MET A 610 31.23 -0.35 17.01
C MET A 610 31.05 0.01 15.54
N SER A 611 29.78 0.21 15.12
CA SER A 611 29.30 1.36 14.32
C SER A 611 28.18 1.13 13.28
N PRO A 612 26.91 1.52 13.49
CA PRO A 612 25.83 1.62 12.48
C PRO A 612 25.73 2.76 11.37
N SER A 613 24.56 3.04 10.75
CA SER A 613 24.19 3.74 9.46
C SER A 613 23.06 3.14 8.57
N ALA A 614 21.92 2.69 9.09
CA ALA A 614 20.63 2.87 8.41
C ALA A 614 19.44 2.74 9.42
N ALA A 615 18.17 2.60 9.05
CA ALA A 615 17.07 2.29 9.96
C ALA A 615 15.84 1.48 9.39
N VAL A 616 14.81 1.09 10.20
CA VAL A 616 13.50 0.37 9.90
C VAL A 616 12.45 0.45 11.01
N THR A 617 11.18 -0.01 10.88
CA THR A 617 10.26 -0.26 12.03
C THR A 617 9.32 -1.51 12.03
N ALA A 618 9.71 -2.68 12.63
CA ALA A 618 8.81 -3.73 13.19
C ALA A 618 9.46 -4.98 13.89
N ASP A 619 8.72 -6.08 14.19
CA ASP A 619 8.71 -7.01 15.38
C ASP A 619 9.41 -8.36 15.24
N PHE A 620 9.88 -9.06 16.28
CA PHE A 620 10.64 -10.29 16.09
C PHE A 620 10.77 -11.37 17.24
N ASN A 621 9.76 -11.70 18.08
CA ASN A 621 9.83 -12.85 19.03
C ASN A 621 8.54 -13.58 19.55
N ASN A 622 7.33 -13.42 19.00
CA ASN A 622 6.07 -14.04 19.46
C ASN A 622 5.37 -13.40 20.71
N ASP A 623 5.86 -12.33 21.36
CA ASP A 623 5.68 -12.11 22.83
C ASP A 623 4.71 -11.03 23.39
N SER A 624 3.95 -10.41 22.51
CA SER A 624 3.19 -9.17 22.65
C SER A 624 4.07 -7.93 22.89
N LYS A 625 5.13 -7.61 22.10
CA LYS A 625 6.03 -6.43 22.28
C LYS A 625 6.69 -5.88 20.96
N MET A 626 7.43 -4.73 21.04
CA MET A 626 7.66 -3.57 20.09
C MET A 626 9.21 -3.12 19.70
N ASP A 627 9.93 -3.48 18.58
CA ASP A 627 11.42 -3.76 18.30
C ASP A 627 12.27 -2.96 17.17
N LEU A 628 13.22 -2.03 17.45
CA LEU A 628 14.33 -1.29 16.65
C LEU A 628 15.54 -2.11 16.12
N ALA A 629 16.24 -1.90 14.97
CA ALA A 629 17.03 -2.88 14.15
C ALA A 629 18.54 -2.65 13.67
N LEU A 630 19.41 -1.79 14.24
CA LEU A 630 20.81 -1.36 13.77
C LEU A 630 21.82 -2.30 13.10
N THR A 631 22.61 -1.98 12.04
CA THR A 631 23.74 -2.75 11.38
C THR A 631 25.20 -2.34 11.80
N LEU A 632 26.36 -2.77 11.18
CA LEU A 632 27.77 -2.31 11.50
C LEU A 632 28.99 -2.13 10.40
N SER A 633 30.14 -2.85 10.08
CA SER A 633 31.54 -2.40 9.60
C SER A 633 32.88 -3.19 9.82
N ASN A 634 33.58 -2.91 10.90
CA ASN A 634 34.88 -3.44 11.25
C ASN A 634 34.87 -4.66 12.27
N GLU A 635 34.11 -5.80 12.10
CA GLU A 635 33.81 -6.83 13.16
C GLU A 635 33.32 -8.30 12.79
N SER A 636 32.62 -8.60 11.68
CA SER A 636 32.18 -9.93 11.11
C SER A 636 30.70 -10.47 11.15
N SER A 637 29.61 -9.69 11.30
CA SER A 637 28.29 -10.07 11.96
C SER A 637 26.90 -9.35 11.62
N ILE A 638 25.75 -9.79 12.20
CA ILE A 638 24.41 -9.12 12.48
C ILE A 638 23.95 -9.18 13.95
N GLY A 639 22.88 -8.45 14.34
CA GLY A 639 22.74 -7.61 15.56
C GLY A 639 21.38 -7.72 16.35
N VAL A 640 21.08 -7.12 17.55
CA VAL A 640 19.76 -6.86 18.29
C VAL A 640 19.87 -5.95 19.54
N LEU A 641 18.83 -5.19 20.02
CA LEU A 641 18.22 -4.89 21.39
C LEU A 641 16.73 -5.32 21.82
N TYR A 642 16.12 -6.41 21.33
CA TYR A 642 15.18 -7.45 21.85
C TYR A 642 14.41 -7.33 23.17
N GLY A 643 14.14 -6.14 23.66
CA GLY A 643 12.82 -5.82 24.16
C GLY A 643 12.05 -6.55 25.28
N ASN A 644 11.66 -5.81 26.30
CA ASN A 644 10.49 -6.18 27.11
C ASN A 644 9.83 -4.98 27.81
N GLY A 645 9.67 -3.84 27.14
CA GLY A 645 8.74 -2.80 27.55
C GLY A 645 8.87 -1.93 28.80
N ASN A 646 9.64 -2.26 29.83
CA ASN A 646 9.64 -1.49 31.10
C ASN A 646 11.04 -1.05 31.60
N GLU A 647 11.18 0.23 31.93
CA GLU A 647 12.42 0.94 32.30
C GLU A 647 13.57 1.04 31.25
N SER A 648 13.59 0.36 30.08
CA SER A 648 14.85 0.21 29.29
C SER A 648 14.87 -0.44 27.87
N PHE A 649 16.05 -0.94 27.42
CA PHE A 649 16.45 -2.03 26.47
C PHE A 649 17.56 -2.91 27.17
N GLN A 650 17.83 -4.19 26.84
CA GLN A 650 18.99 -5.01 27.34
C GLN A 650 20.26 -4.99 26.41
N LYS A 651 21.00 -6.12 26.28
CA LYS A 651 22.43 -6.31 25.88
C LYS A 651 22.80 -7.32 24.74
N PRO A 652 23.69 -6.97 23.79
CA PRO A 652 23.88 -7.59 22.44
C PRO A 652 24.41 -9.06 22.37
N VAL A 653 24.04 -9.88 21.36
CA VAL A 653 24.27 -11.37 21.28
C VAL A 653 24.67 -11.98 19.88
N ILE A 654 25.86 -11.63 19.33
CA ILE A 654 26.30 -11.66 17.88
C ILE A 654 26.29 -13.04 17.11
N TYR A 655 25.86 -13.11 15.82
CA TYR A 655 26.19 -14.19 14.83
C TYR A 655 26.93 -13.63 13.58
N LYS A 656 27.36 -14.44 12.60
CA LYS A 656 28.59 -14.17 11.78
C LYS A 656 28.59 -14.58 10.29
N VAL A 657 29.41 -13.86 9.48
CA VAL A 657 29.13 -13.55 8.05
C VAL A 657 30.21 -12.75 7.30
N GLY A 658 29.99 -12.42 6.01
CA GLY A 658 30.91 -11.60 5.20
C GLY A 658 30.84 -10.10 5.51
N THR A 659 30.94 -9.19 4.54
CA THR A 659 31.34 -7.79 4.78
C THR A 659 30.32 -6.74 4.19
N SER A 660 29.86 -5.56 4.70
CA SER A 660 28.94 -4.45 4.13
C SER A 660 27.47 -3.93 4.67
N PRO A 661 26.48 -4.55 5.40
CA PRO A 661 25.00 -4.38 5.62
C PRO A 661 24.04 -3.22 5.22
N SER A 662 24.27 -2.42 4.19
CA SER A 662 23.46 -1.27 3.73
C SER A 662 22.04 -1.46 3.20
N ALA A 663 21.10 -2.06 3.97
CA ALA A 663 19.64 -1.80 3.93
C ALA A 663 18.83 -2.41 5.08
N LEU A 664 17.48 -2.34 5.23
CA LEU A 664 16.71 -3.21 6.20
C LEU A 664 15.16 -3.39 6.27
N ARG A 665 14.35 -3.32 5.21
CA ARG A 665 12.87 -3.39 5.02
C ARG A 665 11.93 -4.28 5.92
N ALA A 666 10.92 -5.02 5.41
CA ALA A 666 9.84 -5.80 6.05
C ALA A 666 9.29 -6.95 5.13
N ASP A 667 8.83 -8.16 5.62
CA ASP A 667 8.05 -9.26 4.86
C ASP A 667 7.46 -10.73 5.25
N ASP A 668 6.91 -11.55 4.36
CA ASP A 668 7.07 -13.03 4.46
C ASP A 668 7.67 -13.57 3.19
N PHE A 669 8.87 -14.16 3.16
CA PHE A 669 9.39 -14.91 2.00
C PHE A 669 9.61 -16.45 2.05
N ASN A 670 8.87 -17.25 2.82
CA ASN A 670 8.69 -18.73 2.59
C ASN A 670 7.31 -19.30 2.93
N ASN A 671 6.43 -18.50 3.52
CA ASN A 671 4.98 -18.65 3.64
C ASN A 671 4.54 -19.39 4.92
N ASP A 672 5.15 -19.09 6.09
CA ASP A 672 4.67 -19.58 7.39
C ASP A 672 4.71 -18.61 8.62
N GLY A 673 5.07 -17.33 8.43
CA GLY A 673 4.88 -16.16 9.33
C GLY A 673 5.62 -15.92 10.67
N ARG A 674 6.94 -15.63 10.68
CA ARG A 674 7.70 -14.90 11.73
C ARG A 674 9.03 -14.31 11.23
N VAL A 675 9.43 -13.17 11.73
CA VAL A 675 10.28 -12.14 11.08
C VAL A 675 11.73 -12.40 10.84
N ASP A 676 12.03 -12.52 9.58
CA ASP A 676 13.25 -12.96 8.94
C ASP A 676 13.74 -11.69 8.11
N LEU A 677 14.83 -11.64 7.29
CA LEU A 677 15.52 -10.35 6.95
C LEU A 677 16.39 -10.25 5.66
N VAL A 678 16.39 -9.20 4.81
CA VAL A 678 17.30 -9.14 3.60
C VAL A 678 18.85 -8.89 4.02
N VAL A 679 19.93 -8.53 3.24
CA VAL A 679 21.40 -8.20 3.62
C VAL A 679 22.36 -8.23 2.38
N ALA A 680 23.71 -8.33 2.29
CA ALA A 680 24.62 -8.40 1.09
C ALA A 680 26.16 -8.60 1.39
N ASN A 681 27.20 -8.29 0.55
CA ASN A 681 28.66 -8.37 0.98
C ASN A 681 29.72 -7.25 0.60
N SER A 682 31.06 -7.39 0.91
CA SER A 682 32.11 -6.32 0.73
C SER A 682 33.60 -6.63 0.43
N GLY A 683 34.09 -7.84 0.59
CA GLY A 683 35.36 -8.28 -0.01
C GLY A 683 35.14 -9.04 -1.30
N GLU A 684 33.90 -8.98 -1.82
CA GLU A 684 33.20 -10.26 -2.01
C GLU A 684 32.36 -10.37 -3.29
N ASN A 685 31.54 -9.38 -3.59
CA ASN A 685 30.30 -9.40 -4.35
C ASN A 685 29.51 -10.67 -4.02
N THR A 686 28.97 -10.84 -2.80
CA THR A 686 28.20 -12.04 -2.37
C THR A 686 26.99 -11.72 -1.44
N PHE A 687 26.02 -12.60 -1.13
CA PHE A 687 24.80 -12.28 -0.29
C PHE A 687 24.36 -13.49 0.60
N SER A 688 23.34 -13.47 1.52
CA SER A 688 22.78 -14.62 2.33
C SER A 688 21.53 -14.57 3.27
N ILE A 689 20.49 -15.29 2.93
CA ILE A 689 19.14 -15.17 3.53
C ILE A 689 18.77 -15.89 4.88
N LEU A 690 19.33 -15.70 6.07
CA LEU A 690 19.08 -16.52 7.29
C LEU A 690 17.62 -16.91 7.79
N ILE A 691 16.87 -17.80 7.09
CA ILE A 691 15.61 -18.55 7.45
C ILE A 691 15.39 -19.08 8.90
N ASN A 692 14.38 -18.63 9.61
CA ASN A 692 13.56 -19.30 10.63
C ASN A 692 13.76 -20.70 11.38
N ASP A 693 13.41 -20.71 12.69
CA ASP A 693 13.27 -21.84 13.68
C ASP A 693 12.57 -21.47 15.06
N GLY A 694 12.23 -20.21 15.39
CA GLY A 694 11.20 -19.86 16.41
C GLY A 694 11.59 -19.48 17.87
N ASN A 695 12.80 -18.98 18.20
CA ASN A 695 13.42 -19.28 19.53
C ASN A 695 14.60 -18.46 20.18
N GLN A 696 14.84 -17.19 19.87
CA GLN A 696 16.05 -16.38 20.14
C GLN A 696 17.35 -16.86 19.43
N THR A 697 17.35 -17.60 18.28
CA THR A 697 18.57 -18.08 17.55
C THR A 697 18.57 -18.11 15.98
N PHE A 698 19.66 -17.63 15.32
CA PHE A 698 19.99 -17.61 13.85
C PHE A 698 20.84 -18.83 13.35
N GLN A 699 20.75 -19.23 12.06
CA GLN A 699 21.40 -20.37 11.32
C GLN A 699 22.47 -19.63 10.46
N ASN A 700 22.64 -19.86 9.12
CA ASN A 700 23.90 -19.49 8.44
C ASN A 700 23.90 -19.24 6.91
N GLN A 701 24.63 -18.19 6.49
CA GLN A 701 24.86 -17.70 5.12
C GLN A 701 25.02 -18.67 3.87
N ILE A 702 24.12 -18.63 2.86
CA ILE A 702 24.24 -19.08 1.43
C ILE A 702 24.50 -17.87 0.52
N LYS A 703 25.31 -17.94 -0.57
CA LYS A 703 25.75 -16.77 -1.39
C LYS A 703 25.90 -17.05 -2.92
N TYR A 704 25.51 -16.14 -3.84
CA TYR A 704 25.59 -16.20 -5.34
C TYR A 704 25.71 -14.83 -6.10
N ALA A 705 26.92 -14.25 -6.09
CA ALA A 705 27.56 -12.96 -6.54
C ALA A 705 26.93 -11.82 -7.40
N THR A 706 27.65 -10.71 -7.74
CA THR A 706 27.27 -9.66 -8.77
C THR A 706 28.44 -8.96 -9.50
N GLY A 707 28.20 -7.80 -10.18
CA GLY A 707 29.15 -6.70 -10.38
C GLY A 707 29.84 -6.24 -9.08
N LEU A 708 30.20 -4.98 -8.81
CA LEU A 708 31.03 -4.60 -7.60
C LEU A 708 30.66 -3.38 -6.70
N ASN A 709 30.31 -3.50 -5.39
CA ASN A 709 30.45 -2.38 -4.39
C ASN A 709 29.42 -1.85 -3.19
N PRO A 710 28.16 -2.29 -2.84
CA PRO A 710 27.20 -2.07 -1.66
C PRO A 710 25.92 -1.17 -1.31
N VAL A 711 25.77 0.16 -1.35
CA VAL A 711 24.79 0.90 -0.46
C VAL A 711 23.19 0.57 -0.25
N ALA A 712 22.29 -0.38 -0.72
CA ALA A 712 20.73 -0.20 -0.77
C ALA A 712 19.47 -1.25 -0.85
N ILE A 713 18.40 -1.38 0.00
CA ILE A 713 17.26 -2.39 -0.17
C ILE A 713 15.86 -2.46 0.55
N THR A 714 14.88 -2.97 -0.21
CA THR A 714 13.48 -3.40 0.00
C THR A 714 13.36 -4.86 -0.49
N SER A 715 12.16 -5.47 -0.51
CA SER A 715 11.84 -6.46 -1.55
C SER A 715 10.37 -6.42 -2.00
N ALA A 716 9.77 -7.58 -2.41
CA ALA A 716 8.42 -7.90 -3.01
C ALA A 716 8.50 -8.79 -4.31
N ASP A 717 7.51 -9.56 -4.86
CA ASP A 717 7.46 -10.16 -6.25
C ASP A 717 6.68 -9.36 -7.27
N TYR A 718 7.25 -9.29 -8.49
CA TYR A 718 6.67 -8.48 -9.53
C TYR A 718 6.19 -9.08 -10.91
N ASP A 719 6.08 -10.41 -11.18
CA ASP A 719 5.51 -11.05 -12.45
C ASP A 719 4.22 -11.84 -12.16
N ASN A 720 3.92 -11.90 -10.88
CA ASN A 720 2.70 -11.35 -10.35
C ASN A 720 1.55 -12.41 -10.20
N ASP A 721 1.85 -13.71 -10.41
CA ASP A 721 1.02 -14.88 -10.01
C ASP A 721 0.48 -14.93 -8.54
N LYS A 722 1.29 -15.09 -7.45
CA LYS A 722 0.81 -14.77 -6.07
C LYS A 722 1.72 -14.66 -4.80
N ARG A 723 3.03 -14.96 -4.78
CA ARG A 723 3.92 -14.74 -3.61
C ARG A 723 5.16 -13.74 -3.76
N ILE A 724 6.49 -14.08 -3.82
CA ILE A 724 7.69 -13.12 -3.90
C ILE A 724 8.95 -13.47 -4.81
N ASP A 725 9.93 -12.58 -5.14
CA ASP A 725 11.40 -12.74 -5.68
C ASP A 725 13.73 -10.92 -5.09
N VAL A 726 14.63 -10.28 -5.94
CA VAL A 726 15.98 -9.93 -5.46
C VAL A 726 16.70 -8.77 -6.18
N LEU A 727 16.54 -7.55 -5.65
CA LEU A 727 17.09 -6.33 -6.26
C LEU A 727 17.92 -5.37 -5.42
N VAL A 728 18.91 -4.76 -6.05
CA VAL A 728 19.92 -3.85 -5.48
C VAL A 728 20.30 -2.68 -6.40
N VAL A 729 20.40 -1.46 -5.86
CA VAL A 729 21.06 -0.28 -6.48
C VAL A 729 22.53 -0.55 -6.78
N ASN A 730 23.28 0.25 -7.52
CA ASN A 730 24.70 0.10 -7.80
C ASN A 730 25.56 1.38 -8.02
N LYS A 731 26.32 1.85 -7.03
CA LYS A 731 27.43 2.84 -7.18
C LYS A 731 28.76 2.50 -8.01
N GLY A 732 28.83 2.20 -9.32
CA GLY A 732 30.10 2.25 -10.10
C GLY A 732 30.41 1.67 -11.53
N ASP A 733 29.72 0.73 -12.22
CA ASP A 733 30.06 0.17 -13.58
C ASP A 733 29.13 0.41 -14.78
N ASN A 734 27.89 -0.09 -14.80
CA ASN A 734 26.73 0.67 -15.24
C ASN A 734 25.36 -0.07 -15.24
N SER A 735 24.99 -0.86 -14.23
CA SER A 735 23.88 -1.84 -14.23
C SER A 735 23.10 -2.01 -12.92
N VAL A 736 21.93 -2.65 -12.97
CA VAL A 736 21.25 -3.20 -11.79
C VAL A 736 21.21 -4.72 -12.00
N SER A 737 20.12 -5.45 -11.77
CA SER A 737 19.82 -6.76 -12.40
C SER A 737 18.40 -7.16 -12.03
N LEU A 738 17.54 -7.66 -12.94
CA LEU A 738 16.24 -8.28 -12.60
C LEU A 738 16.23 -9.68 -12.04
N LEU A 739 15.24 -10.20 -11.30
CA LEU A 739 15.22 -11.56 -10.77
C LEU A 739 13.77 -12.33 -11.01
N LEU A 740 13.23 -13.44 -10.38
CA LEU A 740 12.04 -14.44 -10.56
C LEU A 740 12.00 -15.85 -9.71
N GLY A 741 10.92 -16.30 -8.98
CA GLY A 741 10.72 -17.35 -7.84
C GLY A 741 10.75 -18.97 -7.80
N ASN A 742 11.18 -19.70 -6.70
CA ASN A 742 11.09 -21.21 -6.46
C ASN A 742 10.46 -21.83 -5.15
N GLY A 743 10.53 -21.22 -3.94
CA GLY A 743 9.40 -21.23 -2.96
C GLY A 743 9.59 -20.61 -1.55
N ASP A 744 10.83 -20.48 -1.09
CA ASP A 744 11.19 -21.41 0.01
C ASP A 744 12.44 -21.10 0.85
N GLY A 745 13.50 -20.61 0.20
CA GLY A 745 14.85 -21.00 0.57
C GLY A 745 15.93 -20.94 -0.54
N THR A 746 15.61 -20.72 -1.84
CA THR A 746 16.61 -20.32 -2.89
C THR A 746 16.48 -18.94 -3.59
N CYS A 747 17.33 -18.65 -4.60
CA CYS A 747 17.11 -17.66 -5.67
C CYS A 747 17.68 -18.17 -7.01
N ARG A 748 17.17 -17.77 -8.18
CA ARG A 748 17.46 -18.46 -9.47
C ARG A 748 17.81 -17.56 -10.66
N GLY A 749 19.08 -17.41 -11.04
CA GLY A 749 19.53 -16.75 -12.30
C GLY A 749 19.61 -15.21 -12.24
N ARG A 750 19.95 -14.47 -13.32
CA ARG A 750 20.82 -13.25 -13.23
C ARG A 750 21.16 -12.49 -14.55
N MET A 751 21.26 -11.14 -14.56
CA MET A 751 21.95 -10.27 -15.54
C MET A 751 22.10 -8.79 -15.06
N PRO A 752 23.30 -8.19 -15.02
CA PRO A 752 23.43 -6.72 -14.99
C PRO A 752 23.27 -6.07 -16.39
N TYR A 753 22.16 -5.33 -16.62
CA TYR A 753 21.66 -4.80 -17.98
C TYR A 753 22.15 -3.28 -17.93
N ARG A 754 22.49 -2.57 -19.04
CA ARG A 754 23.62 -1.58 -19.05
C ARG A 754 23.44 -0.16 -19.64
N LEU A 755 23.81 0.89 -18.85
CA LEU A 755 22.98 2.10 -18.68
C LEU A 755 23.81 3.43 -18.71
N GLN A 756 23.22 4.63 -18.92
CA GLN A 756 23.90 5.95 -19.05
C GLN A 756 24.23 6.61 -17.71
N LYS A 757 23.31 7.34 -17.01
CA LYS A 757 23.72 7.95 -15.72
C LYS A 757 22.87 7.99 -14.36
N ILE A 758 23.54 7.98 -13.14
CA ILE A 758 23.13 7.83 -11.67
C ILE A 758 24.27 8.15 -10.55
N ALA A 759 23.84 8.25 -9.25
CA ALA A 759 24.28 8.37 -7.85
C ALA A 759 23.31 7.78 -6.71
N GLY A 760 22.33 6.85 -6.87
CA GLY A 760 21.42 6.55 -5.72
C GLY A 760 20.29 5.53 -5.49
N SER A 761 19.01 5.80 -5.81
CA SER A 761 17.83 5.26 -5.11
C SER A 761 16.40 5.68 -5.58
N MET A 762 15.35 4.92 -5.24
CA MET A 762 14.05 4.63 -5.95
C MET A 762 12.77 4.33 -5.19
N ALA A 763 11.73 4.99 -5.63
CA ALA A 763 10.43 4.84 -5.06
C ALA A 763 9.76 3.59 -5.67
N ALA A 764 8.47 3.31 -5.54
CA ALA A 764 7.91 2.08 -6.11
C ALA A 764 6.39 2.02 -6.42
N GLY A 765 5.94 2.57 -7.54
CA GLY A 765 4.87 2.14 -8.42
C GLY A 765 4.33 2.86 -9.72
N ASP A 766 3.03 2.86 -9.99
CA ASP A 766 2.22 3.25 -11.16
C ASP A 766 1.51 4.56 -10.82
N PHE A 767 1.16 5.34 -11.82
CA PHE A 767 1.93 6.46 -12.31
C PHE A 767 1.26 7.01 -13.60
N ASN A 768 0.98 6.17 -14.62
CA ASN A 768 0.25 6.57 -15.85
C ASN A 768 -0.98 5.72 -16.23
N ASN A 769 -1.51 5.02 -15.24
CA ASN A 769 -2.89 4.55 -15.09
C ASN A 769 -3.12 3.15 -15.66
N ASP A 770 -2.31 2.22 -15.16
CA ASP A 770 -1.71 1.15 -15.96
C ASP A 770 -1.87 -0.24 -15.34
N THR A 771 -1.96 -0.25 -14.03
CA THR A 771 -1.90 -1.36 -13.11
C THR A 771 -0.61 -2.18 -13.13
N LYS A 772 0.59 -1.63 -13.44
CA LYS A 772 1.92 -2.30 -13.55
C LYS A 772 3.22 -1.56 -13.13
N LEU A 773 3.18 -0.39 -12.49
CA LEU A 773 4.27 0.31 -11.76
C LEU A 773 5.67 0.47 -12.45
N ASP A 774 6.26 1.67 -12.42
CA ASP A 774 7.36 2.07 -13.32
C ASP A 774 8.78 1.62 -12.88
N LEU A 775 9.79 2.49 -12.86
CA LEU A 775 10.81 2.71 -11.82
C LEU A 775 11.13 4.18 -11.81
N VAL A 776 12.37 4.57 -11.50
CA VAL A 776 12.81 5.94 -11.35
C VAL A 776 14.33 6.00 -11.43
N LEU A 777 15.01 7.14 -11.67
CA LEU A 777 16.26 7.61 -11.01
C LEU A 777 16.48 9.10 -11.32
N THR A 778 17.02 9.81 -10.35
CA THR A 778 17.48 11.19 -10.51
C THR A 778 18.90 11.42 -10.90
N ASN A 779 19.33 12.69 -11.06
CA ASN A 779 20.67 12.99 -11.50
C ASN A 779 21.64 14.18 -11.19
N THR A 780 22.57 13.96 -10.26
CA THR A 780 23.93 14.57 -10.00
C THR A 780 24.58 15.23 -11.15
N ILE A 781 25.82 14.83 -11.46
CA ILE A 781 26.94 15.67 -11.89
C ILE A 781 26.65 16.51 -13.16
N ASP A 782 25.45 16.42 -13.77
CA ASP A 782 24.95 17.13 -14.93
C ASP A 782 23.38 17.25 -15.07
N TYR A 783 22.65 17.54 -13.98
CA TYR A 783 21.30 18.12 -14.04
C TYR A 783 20.16 17.28 -14.71
N SER A 784 19.99 15.96 -14.55
CA SER A 784 18.93 15.19 -15.30
C SER A 784 18.06 14.24 -14.48
N ILE A 785 17.10 13.51 -15.09
CA ILE A 785 16.23 12.36 -14.64
C ILE A 785 15.72 11.53 -15.76
N THR A 786 14.97 10.44 -15.52
CA THR A 786 14.33 9.70 -16.62
C THR A 786 13.30 8.65 -16.24
N LEU A 787 12.27 8.50 -17.12
CA LEU A 787 11.18 7.53 -17.43
C LEU A 787 11.53 6.05 -17.78
N LEU A 788 10.98 5.05 -17.08
CA LEU A 788 11.55 3.71 -16.88
C LEU A 788 10.53 2.59 -16.45
N LEU A 789 9.43 2.31 -17.16
CA LEU A 789 8.28 1.52 -16.65
C LEU A 789 8.27 -0.04 -16.60
N GLY A 790 7.41 -0.64 -15.73
CA GLY A 790 7.34 -2.06 -15.29
C GLY A 790 6.60 -3.07 -16.16
N SER A 791 7.26 -4.20 -16.46
CA SER A 791 6.62 -5.16 -17.36
C SER A 791 5.60 -6.10 -16.75
N GLY A 792 5.88 -6.70 -15.60
CA GLY A 792 5.20 -7.91 -15.15
C GLY A 792 5.53 -9.26 -15.78
N TYR A 793 6.63 -9.44 -16.52
CA TYR A 793 7.23 -10.79 -16.76
C TYR A 793 8.69 -10.91 -16.32
N GLY A 794 9.22 -9.74 -15.99
CA GLY A 794 10.57 -9.40 -15.74
C GLY A 794 10.75 -7.97 -16.25
N THR A 795 10.91 -7.87 -17.56
CA THR A 795 11.23 -6.71 -18.40
C THR A 795 10.92 -5.28 -17.94
N PHE A 796 11.57 -4.41 -18.71
CA PHE A 796 11.49 -2.96 -18.76
C PHE A 796 11.93 -2.51 -20.17
N GLN A 797 11.61 -1.27 -20.56
CA GLN A 797 11.96 -0.65 -21.86
C GLN A 797 13.37 -0.01 -21.93
N SER A 798 13.46 1.27 -22.35
CA SER A 798 14.68 2.08 -22.44
C SER A 798 14.52 3.47 -21.81
N GLU A 799 15.62 4.00 -21.27
CA GLU A 799 15.77 5.34 -20.70
C GLU A 799 15.14 6.46 -21.52
N ILE A 800 14.47 7.43 -20.87
CA ILE A 800 14.16 8.76 -21.44
C ILE A 800 14.23 9.92 -20.41
N ILE A 801 14.99 11.00 -20.75
CA ILE A 801 15.54 12.08 -19.87
C ILE A 801 15.05 13.55 -20.12
N TYR A 802 15.01 14.48 -19.14
CA TYR A 802 14.83 15.95 -19.33
C TYR A 802 15.90 16.87 -18.61
N LYS A 803 15.52 18.01 -17.97
CA LYS A 803 16.34 19.01 -17.18
C LYS A 803 15.58 19.86 -16.10
N THR A 804 15.98 19.95 -14.80
CA THR A 804 15.25 20.76 -13.76
C THR A 804 15.88 22.02 -13.20
N HIS A 805 17.20 22.15 -13.24
CA HIS A 805 17.93 23.36 -12.83
C HIS A 805 18.13 23.54 -11.31
N SER A 806 18.10 22.44 -10.57
CA SER A 806 18.30 22.39 -9.12
C SER A 806 18.52 20.96 -8.63
N GLN A 807 19.45 20.65 -7.72
CA GLN A 807 20.31 19.46 -7.74
C GLN A 807 20.05 18.14 -6.94
N PRO A 808 19.02 17.76 -6.13
CA PRO A 808 18.74 16.80 -4.95
C PRO A 808 19.25 15.34 -4.59
N ASN A 809 18.98 14.52 -3.52
CA ASN A 809 19.40 13.05 -3.45
C ASN A 809 18.64 11.84 -2.79
N PHE A 810 17.31 11.69 -2.69
CA PHE A 810 16.58 10.46 -2.23
C PHE A 810 15.04 10.53 -2.52
N VAL A 811 14.24 9.45 -2.38
CA VAL A 811 12.78 9.41 -2.67
C VAL A 811 11.72 8.73 -1.71
N VAL A 812 10.41 8.45 -2.03
CA VAL A 812 9.13 8.52 -1.22
C VAL A 812 7.98 9.22 -2.05
N VAL A 813 6.65 9.13 -1.73
CA VAL A 813 5.41 9.69 -2.39
C VAL A 813 4.21 9.86 -1.39
N HIS A 814 2.98 10.35 -1.75
CA HIS A 814 1.57 10.18 -1.18
C HIS A 814 0.55 11.45 -1.19
N ASP A 815 -0.78 11.48 -0.83
CA ASP A 815 -2.02 12.01 -1.60
C ASP A 815 -2.84 13.36 -1.41
N LEU A 816 -2.41 14.57 -1.84
CA LEU A 816 -2.75 15.99 -1.48
C LEU A 816 -4.07 16.81 -1.93
N ASN A 817 -4.61 16.95 -3.18
CA ASN A 817 -5.70 17.94 -3.61
C ASN A 817 -6.87 17.59 -4.61
N ASN A 818 -7.77 16.66 -4.31
CA ASN A 818 -9.08 16.43 -5.01
C ASN A 818 -9.16 15.96 -6.48
N ASP A 819 -8.20 15.17 -6.95
CA ASP A 819 -8.39 14.37 -8.18
C ASP A 819 -7.77 12.96 -8.18
N LYS A 820 -7.06 12.57 -7.12
CA LYS A 820 -6.49 11.23 -6.93
C LYS A 820 -5.42 10.89 -7.95
N MET A 821 -4.55 11.84 -8.26
CA MET A 821 -3.35 11.57 -9.02
C MET A 821 -2.16 11.77 -8.14
N LEU A 822 -0.98 11.38 -8.61
CA LEU A 822 0.19 11.57 -7.80
C LEU A 822 1.31 12.38 -8.45
N ASP A 823 2.29 12.65 -7.60
CA ASP A 823 3.19 13.77 -7.74
C ASP A 823 4.51 13.46 -7.00
N LEU A 824 5.58 14.26 -7.17
CA LEU A 824 6.99 13.78 -7.19
C LEU A 824 8.13 14.59 -6.46
N VAL A 825 9.21 14.00 -5.91
CA VAL A 825 10.05 14.53 -4.79
C VAL A 825 11.59 14.28 -4.78
N LEU A 826 12.35 15.16 -4.07
CA LEU A 826 13.70 15.74 -4.39
C LEU A 826 14.87 15.97 -3.21
N VAL A 827 14.87 16.76 -2.09
CA VAL A 827 15.93 17.21 -1.04
C VAL A 827 17.39 17.44 -1.55
N ASN A 828 18.03 18.60 -1.34
CA ASN A 828 19.03 19.29 -2.20
C ASN A 828 20.13 20.17 -1.56
N GLN A 829 21.38 19.76 -1.64
CA GLN A 829 22.57 20.41 -1.10
C GLN A 829 22.90 21.86 -1.59
N HIS A 830 23.92 22.17 -2.39
CA HIS A 830 24.51 23.52 -2.59
C HIS A 830 23.56 24.74 -2.77
N ASN A 831 22.25 24.58 -3.00
CA ASN A 831 21.24 25.35 -2.28
C ASN A 831 20.18 24.42 -1.71
N ASP A 832 20.08 24.34 -0.40
CA ASP A 832 19.09 25.02 0.44
C ASP A 832 17.77 25.41 -0.23
N SER A 833 16.72 24.61 0.03
CA SER A 833 15.44 24.45 -0.69
C SER A 833 14.69 23.13 -0.36
N ILE A 834 13.55 22.88 -1.02
CA ILE A 834 12.51 21.80 -1.17
C ILE A 834 12.15 21.76 -2.68
N THR A 835 11.13 21.03 -3.12
CA THR A 835 10.17 21.38 -4.14
C THR A 835 9.11 20.29 -4.04
N VAL A 836 7.84 20.67 -4.06
CA VAL A 836 6.73 19.73 -4.32
C VAL A 836 6.75 19.29 -5.78
N LEU A 837 5.89 18.40 -6.28
CA LEU A 837 5.41 18.34 -7.67
C LEU A 837 3.90 17.96 -7.77
N LEU A 838 3.24 18.02 -8.95
CA LEU A 838 1.74 18.08 -9.23
C LEU A 838 1.02 16.96 -10.15
N GLY A 839 -0.20 17.10 -10.73
CA GLY A 839 -0.88 16.17 -11.71
C GLY A 839 -1.33 16.61 -13.18
N ASN A 840 -1.25 15.87 -14.33
CA ASN A 840 -1.90 16.02 -15.69
C ASN A 840 -1.51 14.91 -16.75
N GLY A 841 -0.57 13.98 -16.52
CA GLY A 841 -0.88 12.53 -16.44
C GLY A 841 -0.35 11.44 -17.38
N ASP A 842 0.71 11.67 -18.14
CA ASP A 842 0.62 11.25 -19.56
C ASP A 842 1.93 11.14 -20.36
N GLU A 843 3.01 10.56 -19.85
CA GLU A 843 4.39 10.73 -20.36
C GLU A 843 5.03 12.12 -20.08
N THR A 844 4.44 12.95 -19.19
CA THR A 844 4.87 14.36 -18.98
C THR A 844 4.62 14.95 -17.60
N PHE A 845 5.27 16.11 -17.30
CA PHE A 845 4.96 16.95 -16.12
C PHE A 845 5.15 18.48 -16.36
N GLN A 846 4.26 19.36 -15.84
CA GLN A 846 4.52 20.81 -15.63
C GLN A 846 5.53 21.05 -14.46
N ASN A 847 5.88 22.30 -14.06
CA ASN A 847 7.20 22.77 -13.52
C ASN A 847 7.62 22.57 -11.98
N GLY A 848 8.53 23.37 -11.32
CA GLY A 848 8.96 23.17 -9.88
C GLY A 848 9.25 24.43 -8.95
N THR A 849 9.07 24.37 -7.61
CA THR A 849 8.77 25.54 -6.70
C THR A 849 9.64 25.79 -5.41
N ARG A 850 10.82 26.44 -5.47
CA ARG A 850 11.77 26.74 -4.34
C ARG A 850 11.51 27.76 -3.10
N PHE A 851 10.84 27.44 -1.95
CA PHE A 851 10.83 27.99 -0.53
C PHE A 851 12.02 27.60 0.49
N ALA A 852 11.98 27.71 1.86
CA ALA A 852 13.18 27.66 2.81
C ALA A 852 13.28 26.85 4.21
N THR A 853 14.49 26.64 4.85
CA THR A 853 15.08 26.03 6.16
C THR A 853 16.67 26.08 6.37
N ALA A 854 17.56 25.09 6.08
CA ALA A 854 19.02 25.14 6.45
C ALA A 854 20.08 24.20 5.78
N GLU A 855 21.40 24.59 5.73
CA GLU A 855 22.59 23.98 4.97
C GLU A 855 22.74 22.43 5.04
N ARG A 856 23.44 21.51 4.21
CA ARG A 856 23.79 19.99 3.89
C ARG A 856 22.92 18.58 3.66
N PRO A 857 21.67 18.38 3.05
CA PRO A 857 20.54 17.30 2.97
C PRO A 857 20.29 15.87 3.56
N SER A 858 18.99 15.36 3.63
CA SER A 858 18.50 13.93 3.28
C SER A 858 17.06 13.20 3.39
N SER A 859 15.74 13.62 3.50
CA SER A 859 14.48 12.67 3.62
C SER A 859 12.99 13.16 3.33
N VAL A 860 11.88 12.39 3.63
CA VAL A 860 10.36 12.54 4.00
C VAL A 860 9.54 11.19 3.96
N VAL A 861 8.34 11.02 4.56
CA VAL A 861 7.17 10.07 4.29
C VAL A 861 5.87 10.82 4.52
N VAL A 862 4.67 10.35 4.14
CA VAL A 862 3.49 10.92 4.79
C VAL A 862 2.45 9.99 5.42
N ASP A 863 2.03 10.35 6.64
CA ASP A 863 0.94 9.87 7.53
C ASP A 863 0.62 10.94 8.69
N ASP A 864 -0.41 10.89 9.60
CA ASP A 864 -1.47 11.95 9.93
C ASP A 864 -1.53 13.15 11.05
N PHE A 865 -0.52 14.04 11.35
CA PHE A 865 -0.29 14.94 12.55
C PHE A 865 -1.18 16.24 12.90
N ASN A 866 -2.54 16.43 12.77
CA ASN A 866 -3.20 17.77 13.06
C ASN A 866 -4.73 18.08 13.28
N ASN A 867 -5.75 17.22 13.17
CA ASN A 867 -7.20 17.54 13.48
C ASN A 867 -8.18 18.15 12.41
N ASP A 868 -8.00 17.97 11.09
CA ASP A 868 -8.99 18.27 10.03
C ASP A 868 -9.03 17.41 8.70
N ASN A 869 -8.23 16.35 8.55
CA ASN A 869 -7.97 15.50 7.35
C ASN A 869 -7.05 16.07 6.25
N LYS A 870 -6.46 17.28 6.38
CA LYS A 870 -5.56 17.94 5.40
C LYS A 870 -4.05 17.78 5.67
N PRO A 871 -3.47 16.60 5.57
CA PRO A 871 -2.06 16.32 5.69
C PRO A 871 -0.93 17.33 5.62
N ASP A 872 0.14 17.07 6.35
CA ASP A 872 1.33 17.87 6.38
C ASP A 872 2.65 17.04 6.39
N LEU A 873 3.72 17.61 5.82
CA LEU A 873 4.89 16.89 5.22
C LEU A 873 6.03 17.02 6.25
N ALA A 874 7.30 16.64 6.05
CA ALA A 874 8.36 16.71 7.08
C ALA A 874 9.81 17.25 7.11
N VAL A 875 10.30 18.14 6.27
CA VAL A 875 11.72 18.39 5.92
C VAL A 875 12.87 18.57 6.89
N THR A 876 14.18 18.47 6.50
CA THR A 876 15.39 18.17 7.35
C THR A 876 16.70 18.77 7.00
N ASN A 877 17.44 19.16 8.06
CA ASN A 877 18.80 19.69 8.34
C ASN A 877 20.09 18.85 8.81
N LEU A 878 21.08 17.96 9.19
CA LEU A 878 22.54 18.24 9.58
C LEU A 878 22.74 19.83 9.55
N GLY A 879 23.15 20.77 10.43
CA GLY A 879 24.34 21.52 10.91
C GLY A 879 24.18 22.63 11.99
N ALA A 880 23.12 23.44 12.15
CA ALA A 880 22.98 24.26 13.40
C ALA A 880 22.26 23.46 14.48
N ASN A 881 21.66 22.37 14.03
CA ASN A 881 21.00 21.30 14.73
C ASN A 881 19.59 21.70 15.08
N ASN A 882 18.55 21.06 14.49
CA ASN A 882 17.18 21.61 14.47
C ASN A 882 16.03 20.64 14.00
N ILE A 883 14.71 21.01 14.02
CA ILE A 883 13.43 20.37 13.46
C ILE A 883 12.37 21.46 13.32
N VAL A 884 12.04 21.76 12.09
CA VAL A 884 10.89 22.53 11.67
C VAL A 884 9.79 21.60 11.19
N VAL A 885 8.61 22.18 11.17
CA VAL A 885 7.38 21.87 10.45
C VAL A 885 6.95 23.22 9.94
N LEU A 886 6.74 23.40 8.65
CA LEU A 886 5.73 24.17 7.85
C LEU A 886 4.35 23.28 7.58
N LEU A 887 2.08 23.67 7.13
CA LEU A 887 0.86 23.07 6.40
C LEU A 887 0.80 23.02 4.86
N GLY A 888 0.06 22.11 4.23
CA GLY A 888 -0.38 22.26 2.82
C GLY A 888 -1.73 22.97 2.65
N TYR A 889 -2.05 23.55 1.48
CA TYR A 889 -3.17 24.54 1.39
C TYR A 889 -4.57 23.97 1.28
N GLY A 890 -4.75 23.00 0.38
CA GLY A 890 -5.88 23.00 -0.58
C GLY A 890 -5.42 23.32 -1.99
N ASN A 891 -4.14 23.11 -2.30
CA ASN A 891 -3.61 23.13 -3.66
C ASN A 891 -2.42 22.18 -3.81
N GLY A 892 -1.28 22.25 -3.12
CA GLY A 892 -0.80 23.18 -2.08
C GLY A 892 0.72 23.26 -2.20
N ALA A 893 1.44 24.39 -2.08
CA ALA A 893 1.49 25.64 -1.30
C ALA A 893 1.55 25.50 0.24
N PHE A 894 2.59 26.06 0.90
CA PHE A 894 3.12 25.70 2.26
C PHE A 894 3.95 26.87 2.95
N GLN A 895 4.16 26.93 4.31
CA GLN A 895 4.89 28.00 5.15
C GLN A 895 5.25 27.81 6.68
N THR A 896 6.51 27.66 7.14
CA THR A 896 7.06 27.47 8.54
C THR A 896 6.18 27.55 9.82
N TYR A 897 6.18 26.47 10.64
CA TYR A 897 5.89 26.29 12.10
C TYR A 897 7.22 26.32 12.91
N LYS A 898 7.76 25.19 13.46
CA LYS A 898 8.25 25.15 14.87
C LYS A 898 9.55 24.36 15.23
N THR A 899 9.85 24.07 16.53
CA THR A 899 11.09 23.49 17.12
C THR A 899 11.04 23.06 18.65
N LEU A 900 11.23 21.77 19.04
CA LEU A 900 11.68 21.19 20.38
C LEU A 900 13.17 20.66 20.35
N LYS A 901 13.68 19.45 20.76
CA LYS A 901 14.98 18.81 20.28
C LYS A 901 15.17 17.26 20.40
N CYS A 902 16.33 16.81 19.88
CA CYS A 902 17.15 15.60 20.01
C CYS A 902 18.59 16.07 19.78
N GLY A 903 19.45 15.35 19.09
CA GLY A 903 20.81 15.64 18.72
C GLY A 903 21.03 15.43 17.23
N THR A 904 22.27 15.18 16.87
CA THR A 904 22.97 16.35 16.33
C THR A 904 23.34 16.20 14.88
N SER A 905 22.46 15.65 13.99
CA SER A 905 22.38 15.63 12.48
C SER A 905 21.41 14.59 11.84
N PRO A 906 20.32 14.11 12.46
CA PRO A 906 19.64 12.81 12.15
C PRO A 906 19.38 12.29 10.64
N ASN A 907 18.91 11.06 10.32
CA ASN A 907 18.27 10.56 9.02
C ASN A 907 17.56 9.16 8.87
N PHE A 908 16.24 9.18 8.82
CA PHE A 908 15.20 8.18 8.46
C PHE A 908 13.98 9.02 8.16
N ILE A 909 12.78 8.57 7.89
CA ILE A 909 11.80 8.03 8.82
C ILE A 909 10.67 7.35 8.04
N ILE A 910 9.70 6.72 8.70
CA ILE A 910 8.39 6.40 8.12
C ILE A 910 7.33 6.63 9.17
N SER A 911 6.07 6.70 8.79
CA SER A 911 4.99 6.80 9.75
C SER A 911 3.82 5.87 9.61
N VAL A 912 3.29 5.57 10.80
CA VAL A 912 2.17 4.71 11.19
C VAL A 912 2.10 4.75 12.75
N ASP A 913 1.33 3.89 13.43
CA ASP A 913 0.89 4.02 14.84
C ASP A 913 1.23 2.77 15.72
N LEU A 914 2.33 2.75 16.50
CA LEU A 914 2.74 1.53 17.26
C LEU A 914 1.85 1.23 18.49
N ASN A 915 1.13 2.21 19.00
CA ASN A 915 0.38 2.06 20.25
C ASN A 915 -1.12 1.95 20.12
N ARG A 916 -1.68 2.58 19.08
CA ARG A 916 -3.08 2.57 18.71
C ARG A 916 -3.98 3.46 19.59
N ASP A 917 -3.77 4.80 19.58
CA ASP A 917 -4.92 5.74 19.56
C ASP A 917 -5.27 6.31 18.17
N HIS A 918 -4.66 5.82 17.09
CA HIS A 918 -4.91 6.20 15.68
C HIS A 918 -4.26 7.50 15.30
N VAL A 919 -3.04 7.59 15.78
CA VAL A 919 -2.18 8.74 15.82
C VAL A 919 -0.76 8.17 15.55
N MET A 920 0.19 8.85 14.90
CA MET A 920 1.30 8.23 14.16
C MET A 920 2.66 9.01 14.24
N ASP A 921 3.81 8.39 14.36
CA ASP A 921 4.89 9.00 15.19
C ASP A 921 6.01 9.83 14.50
N LEU A 922 6.95 10.40 15.26
CA LEU A 922 8.31 10.67 14.75
C LEU A 922 9.32 9.95 15.63
N VAL A 923 10.35 9.29 15.09
CA VAL A 923 11.64 8.91 15.71
C VAL A 923 12.90 9.37 15.02
N VAL A 924 13.70 10.27 15.60
CA VAL A 924 14.65 11.00 14.75
C VAL A 924 16.15 10.80 14.98
N ALA A 925 16.74 9.86 14.26
CA ALA A 925 17.93 9.13 14.62
C ALA A 925 19.27 9.40 13.88
N ASN A 926 20.43 8.72 14.00
CA ASN A 926 21.69 9.44 13.76
C ASN A 926 23.13 8.76 13.32
N LEU A 927 24.06 9.53 12.70
CA LEU A 927 25.59 9.61 12.54
C LEU A 927 26.19 10.29 13.85
N GLY A 928 27.40 10.86 13.81
CA GLY A 928 28.29 11.52 14.79
C GLY A 928 28.35 11.18 16.29
N ASP A 929 27.35 10.54 16.91
CA ASP A 929 27.29 10.45 18.37
C ASP A 929 26.80 9.21 19.05
N HIS A 930 25.80 8.53 18.58
CA HIS A 930 24.91 7.61 19.32
C HIS A 930 24.02 8.07 20.54
N THR A 931 22.78 8.55 20.29
CA THR A 931 21.74 8.99 21.27
C THR A 931 20.28 8.70 20.75
N ILE A 932 19.11 8.86 21.47
CA ILE A 932 17.64 8.52 21.16
C ILE A 932 16.40 9.38 21.72
N SER A 933 16.36 10.71 21.89
CA SER A 933 15.17 11.45 22.41
C SER A 933 13.70 11.06 22.06
N ILE A 934 13.06 10.06 22.69
CA ILE A 934 11.59 9.77 22.71
C ILE A 934 10.69 11.00 23.06
N LEU A 935 9.74 11.42 22.23
CA LEU A 935 9.02 12.71 22.35
C LEU A 935 7.48 12.65 22.38
N PHE A 936 6.83 11.51 22.10
CA PHE A 936 5.37 11.31 21.84
C PHE A 936 4.59 12.58 21.47
N GLY A 937 4.28 12.79 20.19
CA GLY A 937 3.26 13.75 19.76
C GLY A 937 1.92 13.53 20.49
N LEU A 938 1.29 14.61 20.97
CA LEU A 938 -0.16 14.65 21.31
C LEU A 938 -0.68 16.10 21.30
N GLY A 939 -1.70 16.49 20.52
CA GLY A 939 -2.25 17.85 20.60
C GLY A 939 -3.24 18.25 19.52
N ASN A 940 -2.92 19.04 18.50
CA ASN A 940 -1.79 19.96 18.19
C ASN A 940 -0.30 19.58 18.46
N ALA A 941 0.12 18.35 18.83
CA ALA A 941 1.53 17.85 19.02
C ALA A 941 2.51 18.25 20.25
N THR A 942 2.43 17.74 21.54
CA THR A 942 2.88 18.46 22.84
C THR A 942 3.68 17.94 24.19
N PHE A 943 4.82 17.18 24.27
CA PHE A 943 6.02 17.34 25.25
C PHE A 943 6.18 16.97 26.84
N GLN A 944 7.42 16.79 27.50
CA GLN A 944 7.71 16.50 29.02
C GLN A 944 8.88 17.17 29.96
N ILE A 945 10.06 16.61 30.45
CA ILE A 945 11.41 17.31 30.82
C ILE A 945 12.91 16.64 30.56
N GLN A 946 13.38 16.30 29.32
CA GLN A 946 14.54 15.58 28.60
C GLN A 946 15.40 14.22 28.89
N MET A 947 14.97 12.90 28.79
CA MET A 947 15.59 11.53 29.15
C MET A 947 16.52 10.63 28.19
N LYS A 948 17.30 9.58 28.65
CA LYS A 948 18.28 8.71 27.86
C LYS A 948 18.48 7.24 28.29
N TYR A 949 18.59 6.36 27.27
CA TYR A 949 18.86 4.89 27.13
C TYR A 949 20.13 4.67 26.22
N ASP A 950 20.60 3.51 25.68
CA ASP A 950 21.71 3.45 24.62
C ASP A 950 21.78 2.25 23.48
N VAL A 951 22.41 2.29 22.27
CA VAL A 951 22.27 1.32 21.08
C VAL A 951 23.49 1.24 20.11
N ASP A 952 23.57 0.19 19.23
CA ASP A 952 24.71 -0.28 18.41
C ASP A 952 25.76 0.57 17.76
N ARG A 953 25.65 1.91 17.72
CA ARG A 953 26.74 2.84 17.39
C ARG A 953 26.76 3.54 16.00
N GLU A 954 25.83 3.86 15.08
CA GLU A 954 26.05 4.79 13.89
C GLU A 954 24.86 5.11 12.83
N PRO A 955 23.53 4.77 12.97
CA PRO A 955 22.38 4.71 11.96
C PRO A 955 22.02 5.76 10.83
N SER A 956 21.22 5.34 9.78
CA SER A 956 20.48 6.06 8.63
C SER A 956 19.35 5.46 7.65
N HIS A 957 18.09 5.05 7.97
CA HIS A 957 16.93 4.53 7.10
C HIS A 957 15.53 4.31 7.82
N VAL A 958 14.42 3.62 7.34
CA VAL A 958 13.19 3.00 8.04
C VAL A 958 11.93 2.35 7.32
N MET A 959 10.93 1.76 8.05
CA MET A 959 9.69 0.99 7.61
C MET A 959 8.59 0.66 8.68
N ALA A 960 7.49 -0.08 8.42
CA ALA A 960 6.34 -0.37 9.31
C ALA A 960 6.02 -1.87 9.63
N GLY A 961 5.33 -2.20 10.75
CA GLY A 961 4.65 -3.50 10.99
C GLY A 961 4.42 -4.08 12.42
N ASP A 962 3.78 -5.26 12.48
CA ASP A 962 3.58 -6.22 13.59
C ASP A 962 3.70 -7.61 12.94
N PHE A 963 4.67 -8.38 13.39
CA PHE A 963 5.69 -8.85 12.48
C PHE A 963 6.10 -10.25 12.95
N ASN A 964 6.62 -10.31 14.18
CA ASN A 964 6.24 -11.28 15.15
C ASN A 964 4.74 -11.05 15.41
N ASN A 965 4.00 -12.13 15.35
CA ASN A 965 2.57 -12.08 15.18
C ASN A 965 1.93 -12.16 16.56
N ASP A 966 2.02 -11.04 17.29
CA ASP A 966 1.65 -10.94 18.71
C ASP A 966 0.77 -9.75 19.09
N ASN A 967 0.57 -8.83 18.13
CA ASN A 967 -0.26 -7.66 18.24
C ASN A 967 0.23 -6.57 19.22
N LYS A 968 1.54 -6.31 19.32
CA LYS A 968 2.05 -4.93 19.44
C LYS A 968 3.43 -4.71 18.78
N MET A 969 3.38 -4.57 17.47
CA MET A 969 3.79 -3.42 16.66
C MET A 969 5.17 -2.84 17.02
N ASP A 970 6.13 -2.68 16.09
CA ASP A 970 7.54 -2.64 16.50
C ASP A 970 8.49 -1.62 15.78
N ILE A 971 9.71 -1.35 16.32
CA ILE A 971 10.51 -0.12 16.03
C ILE A 971 11.60 -0.14 14.90
N ALA A 972 12.18 -1.27 14.45
CA ALA A 972 13.39 -1.53 13.61
C ALA A 972 14.54 -0.38 13.41
N VAL A 973 15.73 -0.51 12.72
CA VAL A 973 16.96 0.38 12.52
C VAL A 973 18.13 -0.36 11.69
N VAL A 974 19.36 0.15 11.29
CA VAL A 974 20.51 -0.45 10.43
C VAL A 974 21.93 0.33 10.55
N GLY A 975 23.03 0.20 9.70
CA GLY A 975 24.54 0.34 9.99
C GLY A 975 25.81 1.01 9.17
N ARG A 976 27.16 0.97 9.57
CA ARG A 976 28.42 1.54 8.85
C ARG A 976 29.92 1.28 9.31
N LEU A 977 30.39 1.11 10.55
CA LEU A 977 31.81 0.78 10.95
C LEU A 977 32.08 -0.39 12.03
N SER A 978 31.14 -1.31 12.43
CA SER A 978 31.41 -2.70 13.04
C SER A 978 30.87 -4.01 12.39
N HIS A 979 29.61 -4.46 12.32
CA HIS A 979 28.97 -5.32 11.28
C HIS A 979 27.41 -5.42 11.35
N ASN A 980 26.80 -5.28 12.52
CA ASN A 980 25.61 -6.04 12.90
C ASN A 980 24.18 -5.45 12.96
N MET A 981 23.06 -5.96 12.33
CA MET A 981 21.58 -5.57 12.32
C MET A 981 20.80 -5.92 13.59
N GLN A 982 20.19 -4.99 14.32
CA GLN A 982 19.79 -5.08 15.69
C GLN A 982 18.45 -4.54 16.24
N VAL A 983 17.44 -5.43 16.34
CA VAL A 983 15.99 -5.48 16.73
C VAL A 983 15.59 -5.09 18.23
N LEU A 984 14.41 -4.59 18.76
CA LEU A 984 14.25 -3.86 20.12
C LEU A 984 13.08 -3.98 21.27
N PHE A 985 11.97 -4.77 21.29
CA PHE A 985 10.65 -4.82 22.01
C PHE A 985 10.17 -3.90 23.20
N GLY A 986 9.05 -3.20 23.01
CA GLY A 986 8.18 -2.56 24.04
C GLY A 986 6.85 -3.25 24.42
N ASP A 987 6.44 -3.23 25.69
CA ASP A 987 5.27 -3.90 26.29
C ASP A 987 3.93 -3.17 26.38
N GLY A 988 3.79 -1.97 25.85
CA GLY A 988 2.53 -1.24 25.81
C GLY A 988 2.27 -0.08 26.81
N ASN A 989 3.29 0.57 27.42
CA ASN A 989 3.12 1.65 28.43
C ASN A 989 4.24 2.77 28.58
N MET A 990 4.89 3.33 27.55
CA MET A 990 6.26 3.98 27.53
C MET A 990 7.46 3.05 27.92
N THR A 991 8.46 2.66 27.05
CA THR A 991 9.70 1.79 27.27
C THR A 991 9.88 0.42 26.47
N PHE A 992 11.08 -0.25 26.45
CA PHE A 992 11.56 -1.37 25.56
C PHE A 992 12.52 -2.54 26.06
N SER A 993 12.44 -3.12 27.26
CA SER A 993 13.62 -3.67 27.99
C SER A 993 14.34 -5.07 27.73
N SER A 994 14.72 -5.52 26.51
CA SER A 994 15.55 -6.78 26.28
C SER A 994 16.61 -6.78 25.12
N ARG A 995 17.25 -7.89 24.62
CA ARG A 995 18.30 -7.94 23.53
C ARG A 995 18.78 -9.33 23.02
N LYS A 996 19.40 -9.40 21.82
CA LYS A 996 19.91 -10.56 21.03
C LYS A 996 21.10 -10.09 20.10
N ARG A 997 21.69 -10.81 19.11
CA ARG A 997 22.34 -10.17 17.92
C ARG A 997 22.66 -11.09 16.70
N TYR A 998 22.06 -10.95 15.51
CA TYR A 998 21.82 -11.81 14.30
C TYR A 998 22.79 -12.46 13.23
N GLY A 999 23.97 -11.97 12.84
CA GLY A 999 24.81 -12.56 11.75
C GLY A 999 24.46 -12.41 10.26
N THR A 1000 24.88 -11.31 9.59
CA THR A 1000 24.74 -11.16 8.12
C THR A 1000 25.80 -10.35 7.31
N SER A 1001 26.42 -9.19 7.68
CA SER A 1001 27.78 -8.75 7.15
C SER A 1001 28.36 -7.40 7.73
N SER A 1002 29.23 -6.55 7.11
CA SER A 1002 29.71 -5.14 7.51
C SER A 1002 28.92 -3.74 7.45
N SER A 1003 29.27 -2.72 6.57
CA SER A 1003 29.20 -1.19 6.43
C SER A 1003 27.99 -0.29 5.91
N PRO A 1004 26.76 -0.40 6.40
CA PRO A 1004 25.43 -0.01 5.88
C PRO A 1004 24.91 1.35 5.28
N GLY A 1005 23.57 1.46 5.28
CA GLY A 1005 22.60 2.13 4.38
C GLY A 1005 21.23 1.34 4.25
N PRO A 1006 20.32 1.56 3.28
CA PRO A 1006 18.81 1.75 3.35
C PRO A 1006 17.55 0.80 3.24
N ALA A 1007 16.33 1.17 3.72
CA ALA A 1007 15.19 0.26 4.02
C ALA A 1007 13.70 0.80 4.01
N VAL A 1008 12.60 -0.04 4.13
CA VAL A 1008 11.08 0.22 3.94
C VAL A 1008 10.03 -0.95 4.25
N ALA A 1009 8.68 -1.00 3.97
CA ALA A 1009 7.62 -1.80 4.76
C ALA A 1009 6.50 -2.77 4.13
N TYR A 1010 6.39 -4.13 4.37
CA TYR A 1010 5.26 -5.09 4.01
C TYR A 1010 5.29 -6.60 4.51
N ASP A 1011 4.37 -7.47 3.97
CA ASP A 1011 4.23 -8.99 3.84
C ASP A 1011 3.99 -9.39 2.36
N PHE A 1012 5.02 -9.65 1.57
CA PHE A 1012 4.90 -9.81 0.13
C PHE A 1012 4.40 -11.20 -0.28
N ASN A 1013 4.65 -12.31 0.45
CA ASN A 1013 4.20 -13.65 0.02
C ASN A 1013 2.77 -13.96 0.41
N LYS A 1014 2.20 -13.15 1.30
CA LYS A 1014 0.78 -13.17 1.64
C LYS A 1014 0.41 -14.40 2.48
N ASP A 1015 1.32 -14.84 3.35
CA ASP A 1015 1.03 -15.67 4.53
C ASP A 1015 0.23 -14.88 5.60
N GLY A 1016 0.38 -13.55 5.62
CA GLY A 1016 -0.33 -12.62 6.48
C GLY A 1016 0.52 -11.98 7.59
N LYS A 1017 1.85 -12.06 7.50
CA LYS A 1017 2.82 -11.86 8.60
C LYS A 1017 4.16 -11.32 8.04
N THR A 1018 5.00 -10.61 8.81
CA THR A 1018 5.94 -9.60 8.25
C THR A 1018 7.42 -9.64 8.78
N ASP A 1019 8.47 -9.58 7.92
CA ASP A 1019 9.95 -9.98 7.87
C ASP A 1019 10.81 -8.72 7.76
N ILE A 1020 11.87 -8.62 6.93
CA ILE A 1020 12.73 -7.45 6.69
C ILE A 1020 13.45 -7.46 5.33
N ALA A 1021 13.97 -6.31 4.81
CA ALA A 1021 14.96 -6.26 3.72
C ALA A 1021 16.30 -5.42 3.74
N VAL A 1022 17.53 -6.00 3.65
CA VAL A 1022 18.88 -5.34 3.71
C VAL A 1022 19.90 -5.52 2.49
N LEU A 1023 21.02 -4.77 2.43
CA LEU A 1023 22.10 -4.71 1.39
C LEU A 1023 23.45 -4.38 2.02
N ASN A 1024 24.54 -3.81 1.41
CA ASN A 1024 25.96 -3.83 1.92
C ASN A 1024 27.14 -2.80 1.58
N LYS A 1025 27.13 -1.45 1.44
CA LYS A 1025 28.28 -0.50 1.13
C LYS A 1025 29.68 -0.85 0.44
N LEU A 1026 30.19 -2.08 0.23
CA LEU A 1026 31.49 -2.37 -0.42
C LEU A 1026 31.66 -3.63 -1.36
N SER A 1027 30.65 -4.48 -1.73
CA SER A 1027 30.63 -5.56 -2.80
C SER A 1027 29.25 -6.38 -3.05
N ASN A 1028 28.49 -6.26 -4.15
CA ASN A 1028 26.98 -6.31 -4.19
C ASN A 1028 26.36 -7.70 -4.18
N ILE A 1029 25.02 -7.72 -4.33
CA ILE A 1029 23.98 -8.74 -4.11
C ILE A 1029 23.40 -8.69 -2.70
N LEU A 1030 22.07 -8.84 -2.55
CA LEU A 1030 21.19 -8.77 -1.37
C LEU A 1030 20.62 -10.01 -0.55
N TYR A 1031 21.12 -10.48 0.63
CA TYR A 1031 20.46 -11.52 1.50
C TYR A 1031 18.94 -11.28 1.56
N ILE A 1032 17.97 -12.18 1.72
CA ILE A 1032 16.51 -12.02 1.98
C ILE A 1032 16.23 -12.69 3.35
N PHE A 1033 15.22 -12.55 4.18
CA PHE A 1033 14.76 -13.76 4.90
C PHE A 1033 13.26 -13.73 5.18
N LEU A 1034 12.68 -14.93 5.38
CA LEU A 1034 11.38 -15.55 5.08
C LEU A 1034 10.43 -15.98 6.26
N ASN A 1035 9.25 -15.41 6.48
CA ASN A 1035 8.48 -15.57 7.73
C ASN A 1035 8.02 -17.05 8.03
N GLU A 1036 8.19 -17.61 9.26
CA GLU A 1036 7.74 -18.99 9.69
C GLU A 1036 7.01 -19.29 11.09
N CYS A 1037 6.51 -18.39 11.96
CA CYS A 1037 5.87 -18.78 13.27
C CYS A 1037 4.50 -19.41 13.11
N SER A 1038 4.45 -20.60 13.71
CA SER A 1038 3.30 -21.26 14.32
C SER A 1038 2.60 -20.46 15.42
#